data_AF-A0A5R8MKA2-F1
#
_entry.id   AF-A0A5R8MKA2-F1
#
_cell.length_a   1.000
_cell.length_b   1.000
_cell.length_c   1.000
_cell.angle_alpha   90.00
_cell.angle_beta   90.00
_cell.angle_gamma   90.00
#
_symmetry.space_group_name_H-M   'P 1'
#
loop_
_entity.id
_entity.type
_entity.pdbx_description
1 polymer ?
#
loop_
_entity_poly.entity_id
_entity_poly.type
_entity_poly.pdbx_seq_one_letter_code
_entity_poly.pdbx_strand_id
1 'polypeptide(L)'
;MRNPNSPRFTSHAPLDELREALGWRADRPWWSDLDLLDAVVAAEEVAGWLADRRRYDKRYHKGPWTEAIKEFTAALPRLGPAVQAVLQPQLQGAQAALAGFPGAADDPDREPVKLALGALRRRWAEPPVLDAAWQDLLAACRDEEACADTIAARRDLFWRLARLTDWPPGELSSALCSLLDGSVADVTCARVQLDDIDPPPYEQWGEQDQRSDLPDEDILELARRLLLLRPQPARHVIWLAFVNAASALTMKQIGPVTLVDGAWLRARLEDGSPHLLEALPAELRQWRGEAGYRHVPEGDDVVMARVDLGDGAFADPVETARERLHALVGLAGFRAGRSEWTPLEGYLHAIDGAISGWQVFRLVGSERRRPQAEPMGRLLGELIVKLWEQLAGADKDLRETAGAVHWWQAAQQQQPLSALVLNVRVIEVTAARVSTLGWTSYLDTYLASAWIRAIIFDHLVRVIGEALRDPEGKAVGHHAELGLLRRDIEAGNAPGLTGFDGVAAVKALPRLIELYPLHCRAGRRLRLLEGRLASPAALAGWADDVAARWEAARARLRRARNAVAHGGPVTSDVTATLDQVSRYLSAWSLSLLLDGDKAGGQLADPHEQFRREADAWRAGLRTAPEVLQALFTDAT
;
A
#
# COMPACT_ATOMS: atom_id res chain seq x y z
N MET A 1 -18.71 -21.99 -7.47
CA MET A 1 -19.33 -21.20 -6.37
C MET A 1 -19.35 -22.11 -5.15
N ARG A 2 -18.56 -21.80 -4.10
CA ARG A 2 -18.42 -22.65 -2.90
C ARG A 2 -19.64 -22.51 -1.97
N ASN A 3 -19.99 -23.59 -1.26
CA ASN A 3 -21.07 -23.62 -0.27
C ASN A 3 -20.71 -22.72 0.93
N PRO A 4 -21.48 -21.66 1.23
CA PRO A 4 -21.20 -20.75 2.34
C PRO A 4 -21.44 -21.37 3.73
N ASN A 5 -22.05 -22.56 3.81
CA ASN A 5 -22.46 -23.18 5.08
C ASN A 5 -21.51 -24.27 5.62
N SER A 6 -20.39 -24.57 4.95
CA SER A 6 -19.38 -25.46 5.55
C SER A 6 -18.60 -24.70 6.62
N PRO A 7 -18.61 -25.13 7.90
CA PRO A 7 -17.84 -24.47 8.95
C PRO A 7 -16.36 -24.56 8.61
N ARG A 8 -15.78 -23.43 8.14
CA ARG A 8 -14.36 -23.33 7.76
C ARG A 8 -13.41 -23.35 8.95
N PHE A 9 -13.92 -23.13 10.16
CA PHE A 9 -13.12 -23.04 11.36
C PHE A 9 -13.00 -24.41 12.02
N THR A 10 -12.07 -25.21 11.52
CA THR A 10 -11.47 -26.28 12.33
C THR A 10 -10.57 -25.67 13.41
N SER A 11 -10.30 -26.41 14.47
CA SER A 11 -9.59 -26.09 15.71
C SER A 11 -8.17 -25.46 15.64
N HIS A 12 -7.72 -24.88 14.52
CA HIS A 12 -6.32 -24.54 14.26
C HIS A 12 -6.11 -23.03 14.09
N ALA A 13 -6.35 -22.29 15.18
CA ALA A 13 -6.39 -20.83 15.20
C ALA A 13 -5.13 -20.12 14.63
N PRO A 14 -3.88 -20.59 14.89
CA PRO A 14 -2.69 -19.95 14.33
C PRO A 14 -2.52 -20.10 12.80
N LEU A 15 -2.98 -21.22 12.21
CA LEU A 15 -2.90 -21.42 10.76
C LEU A 15 -3.84 -20.48 10.02
N ASP A 16 -5.04 -20.26 10.57
CA ASP A 16 -6.00 -19.32 10.00
C ASP A 16 -5.46 -17.89 9.94
N GLU A 17 -4.75 -17.46 10.98
CA GLU A 17 -4.11 -16.15 11.04
C GLU A 17 -2.92 -16.05 10.07
N LEU A 18 -2.08 -17.09 10.00
CA LEU A 18 -0.98 -17.14 9.02
C LEU A 18 -1.52 -17.06 7.59
N ARG A 19 -2.57 -17.81 7.28
CA ARG A 19 -3.25 -17.78 5.99
C ARG A 19 -3.78 -16.39 5.66
N GLU A 20 -4.35 -15.70 6.64
CA GLU A 20 -4.80 -14.31 6.49
C GLU A 20 -3.61 -13.38 6.18
N ALA A 21 -2.51 -13.51 6.93
CA ALA A 21 -1.29 -12.73 6.75
C ALA A 21 -0.64 -12.93 5.37
N LEU A 22 -0.67 -14.16 4.87
CA LEU A 22 -0.19 -14.53 3.53
C LEU A 22 -1.18 -14.13 2.43
N GLY A 23 -2.39 -13.68 2.75
CA GLY A 23 -3.30 -13.12 1.77
C GLY A 23 -2.68 -11.89 1.09
N TRP A 24 -2.36 -12.02 -0.20
CA TRP A 24 -1.86 -10.93 -1.02
C TRP A 24 -3.02 -10.12 -1.59
N ARG A 25 -2.94 -8.80 -1.46
CA ARG A 25 -3.90 -7.85 -2.01
C ARG A 25 -3.13 -6.80 -2.79
N ALA A 26 -3.30 -6.77 -4.11
CA ALA A 26 -2.62 -5.80 -4.96
C ALA A 26 -2.99 -4.35 -4.62
N ASP A 27 -4.22 -4.11 -4.14
CA ASP A 27 -4.72 -2.79 -3.71
C ASP A 27 -4.19 -2.36 -2.33
N ARG A 28 -3.77 -3.32 -1.50
CA ARG A 28 -3.17 -3.09 -0.18
C ARG A 28 -1.96 -3.99 0.03
N PRO A 29 -0.82 -3.67 -0.62
CA PRO A 29 0.37 -4.49 -0.52
C PRO A 29 0.94 -4.55 0.90
N TRP A 30 0.57 -3.62 1.79
CA TRP A 30 1.13 -3.48 3.14
C TRP A 30 0.04 -3.54 4.21
N TRP A 31 0.33 -4.19 5.33
CA TRP A 31 -0.51 -4.24 6.52
C TRP A 31 -0.16 -3.15 7.53
N SER A 32 1.13 -2.87 7.64
CA SER A 32 1.68 -1.80 8.47
C SER A 32 1.23 -0.44 7.97
N ASP A 33 1.27 0.55 8.85
CA ASP A 33 0.99 1.93 8.46
C ASP A 33 2.03 2.41 7.42
N LEU A 34 1.56 3.03 6.33
CA LEU A 34 2.38 3.38 5.16
C LEU A 34 3.50 4.38 5.45
N ASP A 35 3.43 5.09 6.57
CA ASP A 35 4.45 6.06 7.01
C ASP A 35 5.73 5.37 7.53
N LEU A 36 5.68 4.07 7.82
CA LEU A 36 6.79 3.28 8.27
C LEU A 36 7.63 2.74 7.12
N LEU A 37 8.95 2.97 7.18
CA LEU A 37 9.90 2.36 6.24
C LEU A 37 10.35 1.00 6.77
N ASP A 38 10.32 -0.01 5.90
CA ASP A 38 10.96 -1.29 6.19
C ASP A 38 12.48 -1.22 5.94
N ALA A 39 13.22 -2.14 6.55
CA ALA A 39 14.68 -2.14 6.51
C ALA A 39 15.26 -2.37 5.09
N VAL A 40 14.51 -3.04 4.20
CA VAL A 40 14.93 -3.28 2.82
C VAL A 40 14.85 -1.97 2.03
N VAL A 41 13.70 -1.30 2.07
CA VAL A 41 13.51 -0.01 1.40
C VAL A 41 14.46 1.05 1.96
N ALA A 42 14.65 1.07 3.27
CA ALA A 42 15.60 1.99 3.89
C ALA A 42 17.04 1.73 3.42
N ALA A 43 17.46 0.46 3.29
CA ALA A 43 18.76 0.10 2.75
C ALA A 43 18.90 0.49 1.27
N GLU A 44 17.86 0.31 0.46
CA GLU A 44 17.82 0.75 -0.94
C GLU A 44 17.92 2.28 -1.07
N GLU A 45 17.26 3.04 -0.18
CA GLU A 45 17.40 4.50 -0.15
C GLU A 45 18.87 4.89 0.12
N VAL A 46 19.50 4.32 1.15
CA VAL A 46 20.92 4.58 1.46
C VAL A 46 21.82 4.16 0.28
N ALA A 47 21.56 3.03 -0.35
CA ALA A 47 22.31 2.56 -1.53
C ALA A 47 22.15 3.51 -2.72
N GLY A 48 20.95 4.06 -2.95
CA GLY A 48 20.70 5.07 -3.97
C GLY A 48 21.55 6.32 -3.75
N TRP A 49 21.60 6.82 -2.52
CA TRP A 49 22.51 7.91 -2.13
C TRP A 49 23.98 7.54 -2.35
N LEU A 50 24.39 6.31 -2.05
CA LEU A 50 25.78 5.85 -2.29
C LEU A 50 26.11 5.76 -3.77
N ALA A 51 25.14 5.48 -4.63
CA ALA A 51 25.31 5.44 -6.08
C ALA A 51 25.30 6.83 -6.73
N ASP A 52 24.89 7.89 -6.02
CA ASP A 52 24.78 9.23 -6.56
C ASP A 52 26.16 9.80 -7.00
N ARG A 53 26.35 9.95 -8.31
CA ARG A 53 27.64 10.37 -8.90
C ARG A 53 27.87 11.89 -8.87
N ARG A 54 26.90 12.66 -8.37
CA ARG A 54 27.02 14.12 -8.38
C ARG A 54 28.05 14.59 -7.35
N ARG A 55 28.62 15.77 -7.61
CA ARG A 55 29.57 16.39 -6.68
C ARG A 55 28.87 16.67 -5.36
N TYR A 56 29.46 16.18 -4.27
CA TYR A 56 28.89 16.39 -2.95
C TYR A 56 28.88 17.88 -2.59
N ASP A 57 27.67 18.36 -2.32
CA ASP A 57 27.43 19.65 -1.71
C ASP A 57 26.88 19.41 -0.30
N LYS A 58 27.66 19.81 0.71
CA LYS A 58 27.30 19.68 2.13
C LYS A 58 25.92 20.27 2.45
N ARG A 59 25.50 21.33 1.76
CA ARG A 59 24.20 21.99 1.96
C ARG A 59 23.04 21.10 1.54
N TYR A 60 23.19 20.36 0.44
CA TYR A 60 22.11 19.56 -0.15
C TYR A 60 22.18 18.08 0.22
N HIS A 61 23.35 17.56 0.55
CA HIS A 61 23.56 16.12 0.74
C HIS A 61 23.67 15.72 2.21
N LYS A 62 24.35 16.49 3.07
CA LYS A 62 24.66 16.05 4.45
C LYS A 62 23.41 15.68 5.26
N GLY A 63 22.39 16.55 5.24
CA GLY A 63 21.13 16.33 5.96
C GLY A 63 20.42 15.06 5.49
N PRO A 64 20.10 14.95 4.18
CA PRO A 64 19.44 13.77 3.64
C PRO A 64 20.18 12.46 3.93
N TRP A 65 21.51 12.46 3.85
CA TRP A 65 22.33 11.31 4.21
C TRP A 65 22.14 10.84 5.65
N THR A 66 22.31 11.75 6.62
CA THR A 66 22.20 11.42 8.04
C THR A 66 20.81 10.89 8.38
N GLU A 67 19.77 11.44 7.74
CA GLU A 67 18.39 11.01 7.95
C GLU A 67 18.08 9.65 7.33
N ALA A 68 18.55 9.35 6.11
CA ALA A 68 18.37 8.04 5.49
C ALA A 68 19.07 6.93 6.31
N ILE A 69 20.29 7.19 6.83
CA ILE A 69 21.00 6.27 7.72
C ILE A 69 20.26 6.07 9.05
N LYS A 70 19.72 7.16 9.62
CA LYS A 70 18.92 7.11 10.84
C LYS A 70 17.67 6.25 10.66
N GLU A 71 16.97 6.39 9.54
CA GLU A 71 15.78 5.57 9.22
C GLU A 71 16.13 4.11 8.99
N PHE A 72 17.21 3.82 8.26
CA PHE A 72 17.72 2.45 8.12
C PHE A 72 17.98 1.81 9.49
N THR A 73 18.69 2.51 10.37
CA THR A 73 19.01 2.02 11.72
C THR A 73 17.74 1.80 12.55
N ALA A 74 16.78 2.72 12.47
CA ALA A 74 15.50 2.63 13.19
C ALA A 74 14.60 1.49 12.68
N ALA A 75 14.79 1.04 11.43
CA ALA A 75 14.02 -0.05 10.84
C ALA A 75 14.54 -1.44 11.22
N LEU A 76 15.82 -1.58 11.61
CA LEU A 76 16.45 -2.89 11.90
C LEU A 76 15.75 -3.73 13.00
N PRO A 77 15.26 -3.15 14.11
CA PRO A 77 14.51 -3.90 15.12
C PRO A 77 13.26 -4.61 14.57
N ARG A 78 12.76 -4.19 13.40
CA ARG A 78 11.58 -4.76 12.75
C ARG A 78 11.87 -5.95 11.82
N LEU A 79 13.12 -6.39 11.72
CA LEU A 79 13.48 -7.55 10.90
C LEU A 79 12.94 -8.88 11.46
N GLY A 80 12.88 -9.02 12.78
CA GLY A 80 12.55 -10.30 13.43
C GLY A 80 13.79 -11.08 13.84
N PRO A 81 13.68 -11.89 14.92
CA PRO A 81 14.84 -12.53 15.51
C PRO A 81 15.53 -13.53 14.57
N ALA A 82 14.78 -14.34 13.82
CA ALA A 82 15.39 -15.31 12.90
C ALA A 82 16.09 -14.60 11.72
N VAL A 83 15.45 -13.58 11.12
CA VAL A 83 16.05 -12.78 10.05
C VAL A 83 17.30 -12.06 10.54
N GLN A 84 17.25 -11.45 11.73
CA GLN A 84 18.42 -10.79 12.34
C GLN A 84 19.56 -11.76 12.55
N ALA A 85 19.30 -12.98 13.02
CA ALA A 85 20.32 -14.00 13.23
C ALA A 85 21.01 -14.41 11.91
N VAL A 86 20.24 -14.68 10.86
CA VAL A 86 20.78 -15.07 9.54
C VAL A 86 21.57 -13.93 8.87
N LEU A 87 21.22 -12.68 9.16
CA LEU A 87 21.84 -11.48 8.59
C LEU A 87 22.89 -10.83 9.50
N GLN A 88 23.14 -11.37 10.71
CA GLN A 88 23.90 -10.69 11.75
C GLN A 88 25.28 -10.18 11.28
N PRO A 89 26.12 -10.96 10.57
CA PRO A 89 27.43 -10.47 10.14
C PRO A 89 27.33 -9.29 9.17
N GLN A 90 26.39 -9.34 8.21
CA GLN A 90 26.20 -8.28 7.22
C GLN A 90 25.57 -7.04 7.87
N LEU A 91 24.60 -7.21 8.77
CA LEU A 91 24.00 -6.11 9.53
C LEU A 91 25.05 -5.37 10.35
N GLN A 92 25.89 -6.09 11.10
CA GLN A 92 26.97 -5.48 11.88
C GLN A 92 27.98 -4.77 10.98
N GLY A 93 28.36 -5.38 9.85
CA GLY A 93 29.27 -4.76 8.88
C GLY A 93 28.69 -3.48 8.28
N ALA A 94 27.41 -3.47 7.90
CA ALA A 94 26.73 -2.29 7.37
C ALA A 94 26.58 -1.19 8.42
N GLN A 95 26.18 -1.53 9.66
CA GLN A 95 26.06 -0.57 10.75
C GLN A 95 27.42 0.03 11.12
N ALA A 96 28.47 -0.78 11.21
CA ALA A 96 29.82 -0.32 11.49
C ALA A 96 30.35 0.60 10.39
N ALA A 97 30.11 0.26 9.12
CA ALA A 97 30.53 1.11 8.00
C ALA A 97 29.76 2.44 7.94
N LEU A 98 28.47 2.43 8.28
CA LEU A 98 27.64 3.64 8.31
C LEU A 98 27.89 4.52 9.54
N ALA A 99 28.46 3.97 10.61
CA ALA A 99 28.73 4.70 11.85
C ALA A 99 29.75 5.82 11.60
N GLY A 100 29.30 7.07 11.68
CA GLY A 100 30.15 8.24 11.49
C GLY A 100 30.44 8.61 10.04
N PHE A 101 29.89 7.88 9.06
CA PHE A 101 30.08 8.18 7.64
C PHE A 101 29.50 9.57 7.29
N PRO A 102 30.31 10.53 6.81
CA PRO A 102 29.87 11.92 6.62
C PRO A 102 29.09 12.14 5.31
N GLY A 103 29.06 11.12 4.42
CA GLY A 103 28.31 11.15 3.17
C GLY A 103 29.01 11.86 1.99
N ALA A 104 30.27 12.28 2.14
CA ALA A 104 30.97 13.01 1.09
C ALA A 104 31.30 12.12 -0.12
N ALA A 105 31.21 12.69 -1.33
CA ALA A 105 31.34 11.91 -2.57
C ALA A 105 32.76 11.35 -2.77
N ASP A 106 33.76 12.12 -2.33
CA ASP A 106 35.20 11.81 -2.43
C ASP A 106 35.73 11.18 -1.13
N ASP A 107 34.84 10.78 -0.23
CA ASP A 107 35.22 10.19 1.05
C ASP A 107 35.82 8.79 0.83
N PRO A 108 37.03 8.50 1.34
CA PRO A 108 37.64 7.18 1.18
C PRO A 108 36.78 6.05 1.78
N ASP A 109 35.92 6.35 2.75
CA ASP A 109 35.05 5.38 3.42
C ASP A 109 33.81 5.03 2.58
N ARG A 110 33.54 5.76 1.49
CA ARG A 110 32.36 5.53 0.64
C ARG A 110 32.35 4.14 0.00
N GLU A 111 33.50 3.66 -0.46
CA GLU A 111 33.60 2.35 -1.11
C GLU A 111 33.42 1.19 -0.11
N PRO A 112 34.07 1.19 1.08
CA PRO A 112 33.74 0.26 2.15
C PRO A 112 32.24 0.22 2.49
N VAL A 113 31.57 1.38 2.60
CA VAL A 113 30.12 1.43 2.87
C VAL A 113 29.31 0.80 1.73
N LYS A 114 29.65 1.10 0.48
CA LYS A 114 29.01 0.46 -0.69
C LYS A 114 29.19 -1.04 -0.69
N LEU A 115 30.39 -1.54 -0.36
CA LEU A 115 30.68 -2.97 -0.29
C LEU A 115 29.86 -3.63 0.82
N ALA A 116 29.80 -3.01 2.00
CA ALA A 116 29.03 -3.52 3.14
C ALA A 116 27.53 -3.57 2.83
N LEU A 117 26.94 -2.49 2.32
CA LEU A 117 25.52 -2.45 1.94
C LEU A 117 25.23 -3.30 0.70
N GLY A 118 26.17 -3.44 -0.24
CA GLY A 118 26.04 -4.36 -1.36
C GLY A 118 26.03 -5.82 -0.92
N ALA A 119 26.88 -6.19 0.05
CA ALA A 119 26.89 -7.52 0.64
C ALA A 119 25.60 -7.81 1.42
N LEU A 120 25.13 -6.80 2.15
CA LEU A 120 23.81 -6.76 2.77
C LEU A 120 22.74 -7.12 1.71
N ARG A 121 22.49 -6.24 0.75
CA ARG A 121 21.43 -6.40 -0.26
C ARG A 121 21.47 -7.74 -1.01
N ARG A 122 22.64 -8.23 -1.39
CA ARG A 122 22.76 -9.57 -2.02
C ARG A 122 22.21 -10.69 -1.14
N ARG A 123 22.49 -10.61 0.17
CA ARG A 123 22.04 -11.61 1.13
C ARG A 123 20.51 -11.61 1.26
N TRP A 124 19.81 -10.50 1.00
CA TRP A 124 18.36 -10.38 1.21
C TRP A 124 17.58 -11.26 0.22
N ALA A 125 18.14 -11.45 -0.97
CA ALA A 125 17.58 -12.30 -2.01
C ALA A 125 17.92 -13.79 -1.83
N GLU A 126 18.67 -14.17 -0.79
CA GLU A 126 19.05 -15.56 -0.58
C GLU A 126 17.95 -16.36 0.13
N PRO A 127 17.68 -17.62 -0.28
CA PRO A 127 16.62 -18.45 0.31
C PRO A 127 16.65 -18.56 1.85
N PRO A 128 17.81 -18.65 2.53
CA PRO A 128 17.83 -18.70 4.00
C PRO A 128 17.23 -17.48 4.69
N VAL A 129 17.23 -16.31 4.06
CA VAL A 129 16.64 -15.09 4.62
C VAL A 129 15.12 -15.10 4.48
N LEU A 130 14.61 -15.58 3.33
CA LEU A 130 13.18 -15.78 3.13
C LEU A 130 12.63 -16.85 4.08
N ASP A 131 13.36 -17.95 4.26
CA ASP A 131 13.04 -18.98 5.25
C ASP A 131 12.95 -18.42 6.67
N ALA A 132 13.93 -17.61 7.06
CA ALA A 132 13.93 -16.95 8.37
C ALA A 132 12.74 -15.99 8.53
N ALA A 133 12.37 -15.25 7.48
CA ALA A 133 11.21 -14.36 7.50
C ALA A 133 9.88 -15.13 7.62
N TRP A 134 9.78 -16.29 6.95
CA TRP A 134 8.67 -17.22 7.13
C TRP A 134 8.56 -17.70 8.59
N GLN A 135 9.68 -18.11 9.19
CA GLN A 135 9.72 -18.55 10.59
C GLN A 135 9.32 -17.44 11.55
N ASP A 136 9.81 -16.20 11.35
CA ASP A 136 9.45 -15.06 12.18
C ASP A 136 7.96 -14.71 12.06
N LEU A 137 7.37 -14.81 10.86
CA LEU A 137 5.93 -14.61 10.66
C LEU A 137 5.11 -15.73 11.33
N LEU A 138 5.47 -16.99 11.11
CA LEU A 138 4.82 -18.15 11.72
C LEU A 138 4.87 -18.08 13.26
N ALA A 139 6.03 -17.73 13.82
CA ALA A 139 6.21 -17.55 15.25
C ALA A 139 5.31 -16.43 15.79
N ALA A 140 5.21 -15.30 15.09
CA ALA A 140 4.33 -14.20 15.48
C ALA A 140 2.84 -14.57 15.44
N CYS A 141 2.40 -15.37 14.46
CA CYS A 141 1.02 -15.86 14.39
C CYS A 141 0.70 -16.88 15.50
N ARG A 142 1.68 -17.71 15.89
CA ARG A 142 1.56 -18.67 17.00
C ARG A 142 1.60 -18.01 18.37
N ASP A 143 2.29 -16.90 18.51
CA ASP A 143 2.41 -16.17 19.77
C ASP A 143 1.12 -15.39 20.10
N GLU A 144 0.44 -15.76 21.18
CA GLU A 144 -0.76 -15.09 21.68
C GLU A 144 -0.47 -13.65 22.14
N GLU A 145 0.76 -13.38 22.59
CA GLU A 145 1.18 -12.06 23.09
C GLU A 145 1.65 -11.12 21.95
N ALA A 146 1.86 -11.65 20.74
CA ALA A 146 2.24 -10.83 19.60
C ALA A 146 1.13 -9.82 19.25
N CYS A 147 1.45 -8.54 19.30
CA CYS A 147 0.49 -7.50 18.91
C CYS A 147 0.31 -7.45 17.38
N ALA A 148 -0.80 -6.87 16.92
CA ALA A 148 -1.12 -6.74 15.50
C ALA A 148 -0.02 -6.03 14.69
N ASP A 149 0.66 -5.02 15.26
CA ASP A 149 1.75 -4.29 14.59
C ASP A 149 2.97 -5.19 14.36
N THR A 150 3.24 -6.14 15.24
CA THR A 150 4.34 -7.10 15.07
C THR A 150 4.07 -8.02 13.90
N ILE A 151 2.87 -8.61 13.84
CA ILE A 151 2.47 -9.49 12.73
C ILE A 151 2.46 -8.71 11.40
N ALA A 152 1.90 -7.50 11.39
CA ALA A 152 1.90 -6.63 10.21
C ALA A 152 3.33 -6.37 9.71
N ALA A 153 4.27 -6.03 10.60
CA ALA A 153 5.66 -5.79 10.24
C ALA A 153 6.36 -7.05 9.69
N ARG A 154 6.14 -8.23 10.31
CA ARG A 154 6.71 -9.50 9.82
C ARG A 154 6.12 -9.90 8.47
N ARG A 155 4.83 -9.74 8.30
CA ARG A 155 4.10 -10.02 7.06
C ARG A 155 4.60 -9.15 5.91
N ASP A 156 4.75 -7.85 6.15
CA ASP A 156 5.22 -6.91 5.12
C ASP A 156 6.69 -7.17 4.76
N LEU A 157 7.54 -7.47 5.74
CA LEU A 157 8.91 -7.88 5.49
C LEU A 157 8.99 -9.20 4.70
N PHE A 158 8.20 -10.19 5.06
CA PHE A 158 8.11 -11.47 4.34
C PHE A 158 7.81 -11.22 2.86
N TRP A 159 6.76 -10.45 2.55
CA TRP A 159 6.40 -10.15 1.16
C TRP A 159 7.45 -9.29 0.45
N ARG A 160 8.11 -8.38 1.17
CA ARG A 160 9.24 -7.61 0.62
C ARG A 160 10.40 -8.51 0.22
N LEU A 161 10.75 -9.51 1.05
CA LEU A 161 11.82 -10.47 0.77
C LEU A 161 11.42 -11.49 -0.29
N ALA A 162 10.17 -11.95 -0.30
CA ALA A 162 9.65 -12.86 -1.34
C ALA A 162 9.72 -12.23 -2.74
N ARG A 163 9.49 -10.93 -2.85
CA ARG A 163 9.71 -10.19 -4.10
C ARG A 163 11.18 -10.14 -4.53
N LEU A 164 12.14 -10.51 -3.69
CA LEU A 164 13.53 -10.60 -4.09
C LEU A 164 13.91 -12.01 -4.59
N THR A 165 13.02 -13.01 -4.47
CA THR A 165 13.29 -14.41 -4.82
C THR A 165 12.65 -14.86 -6.14
N ASP A 166 12.38 -13.91 -7.03
CA ASP A 166 11.77 -14.10 -8.34
C ASP A 166 10.34 -14.69 -8.35
N TRP A 167 9.70 -14.83 -7.18
CA TRP A 167 8.32 -15.32 -7.05
C TRP A 167 7.30 -14.21 -7.22
N PRO A 168 6.33 -14.33 -8.16
CA PRO A 168 5.20 -13.42 -8.23
C PRO A 168 4.38 -13.48 -6.92
N PRO A 169 4.24 -12.37 -6.16
CA PRO A 169 3.61 -12.40 -4.83
C PRO A 169 2.18 -12.91 -4.82
N GLY A 170 1.41 -12.61 -5.88
CA GLY A 170 0.03 -13.07 -6.02
C GLY A 170 -0.08 -14.58 -6.22
N GLU A 171 0.77 -15.17 -7.07
CA GLU A 171 0.78 -16.61 -7.32
C GLU A 171 1.27 -17.38 -6.09
N LEU A 172 2.38 -16.92 -5.48
CA LEU A 172 2.91 -17.50 -4.25
C LEU A 172 1.88 -17.41 -3.11
N SER A 173 1.22 -16.27 -2.95
CA SER A 173 0.15 -16.10 -1.95
C SER A 173 -0.99 -17.07 -2.19
N SER A 174 -1.48 -17.18 -3.42
CA SER A 174 -2.54 -18.12 -3.76
C SER A 174 -2.13 -19.55 -3.42
N ALA A 175 -0.94 -19.98 -3.83
CA ALA A 175 -0.44 -21.32 -3.58
C ALA A 175 -0.30 -21.62 -2.07
N LEU A 176 0.29 -20.70 -1.30
CA LEU A 176 0.45 -20.86 0.15
C LEU A 176 -0.91 -20.86 0.86
N CYS A 177 -1.82 -19.94 0.53
CA CYS A 177 -3.14 -19.87 1.16
C CYS A 177 -3.98 -21.12 0.85
N SER A 178 -3.96 -21.59 -0.40
CA SER A 178 -4.61 -22.84 -0.83
C SER A 178 -4.08 -24.06 -0.08
N LEU A 179 -2.76 -24.12 0.11
CA LEU A 179 -2.12 -25.20 0.83
C LEU A 179 -2.49 -25.18 2.31
N LEU A 180 -2.55 -23.99 2.94
CA LEU A 180 -2.98 -23.80 4.33
C LEU A 180 -4.48 -24.07 4.54
N ASP A 181 -5.32 -23.89 3.52
CA ASP A 181 -6.72 -24.37 3.53
C ASP A 181 -6.77 -25.93 3.56
N GLY A 182 -5.64 -26.60 3.28
CA GLY A 182 -5.50 -28.04 3.34
C GLY A 182 -6.22 -28.76 2.19
N SER A 183 -6.44 -28.12 1.04
CA SER A 183 -7.10 -28.78 -0.10
C SER A 183 -6.27 -29.96 -0.63
N VAL A 184 -6.89 -31.11 -0.88
CA VAL A 184 -6.22 -32.29 -1.48
C VAL A 184 -5.57 -31.93 -2.81
N ALA A 185 -6.26 -31.15 -3.64
CA ALA A 185 -5.77 -30.75 -4.96
C ALA A 185 -4.52 -29.86 -4.84
N ASP A 186 -4.53 -28.90 -3.91
CA ASP A 186 -3.42 -27.97 -3.73
C ASP A 186 -2.21 -28.63 -3.05
N VAL A 187 -2.45 -29.54 -2.09
CA VAL A 187 -1.41 -30.42 -1.52
C VAL A 187 -0.76 -31.28 -2.60
N THR A 188 -1.57 -31.90 -3.46
CA THR A 188 -1.08 -32.74 -4.57
C THR A 188 -0.28 -31.89 -5.56
N CYS A 189 -0.79 -30.71 -5.92
CA CYS A 189 -0.09 -29.75 -6.78
C CYS A 189 1.27 -29.35 -6.22
N ALA A 190 1.33 -28.97 -4.94
CA ALA A 190 2.58 -28.61 -4.28
C ALA A 190 3.59 -29.78 -4.28
N ARG A 191 3.14 -31.01 -4.01
CA ARG A 191 3.99 -32.21 -4.05
C ARG A 191 4.50 -32.53 -5.45
N VAL A 192 3.69 -32.32 -6.50
CA VAL A 192 4.14 -32.44 -7.89
C VAL A 192 5.18 -31.38 -8.22
N GLN A 193 4.96 -30.12 -7.84
CA GLN A 193 5.91 -29.03 -8.08
C GLN A 193 7.25 -29.21 -7.35
N LEU A 194 7.24 -29.91 -6.22
CA LEU A 194 8.43 -30.26 -5.43
C LEU A 194 9.09 -31.57 -5.85
N ASP A 195 8.61 -32.20 -6.93
CA ASP A 195 9.04 -33.52 -7.41
C ASP A 195 8.93 -34.63 -6.35
N ASP A 196 8.01 -34.51 -5.39
CA ASP A 196 7.74 -35.55 -4.37
C ASP A 196 6.93 -36.71 -4.95
N ILE A 197 6.12 -36.44 -5.98
CA ILE A 197 5.26 -37.41 -6.68
C ILE A 197 5.17 -37.05 -8.17
N ASP A 198 4.92 -38.05 -9.01
CA ASP A 198 4.60 -37.82 -10.43
C ASP A 198 3.21 -37.15 -10.58
N PRO A 199 2.99 -36.33 -11.63
CA PRO A 199 1.69 -35.74 -11.92
C PRO A 199 0.62 -36.82 -12.11
N PRO A 200 -0.41 -36.87 -11.26
CA PRO A 200 -1.44 -37.90 -11.40
C PRO A 200 -2.38 -37.57 -12.59
N PRO A 201 -3.11 -38.57 -13.13
CA PRO A 201 -4.21 -38.33 -14.07
C PRO A 201 -5.22 -37.32 -13.50
N TYR A 202 -5.86 -36.51 -14.36
CA TYR A 202 -6.75 -35.42 -13.96
C TYR A 202 -7.84 -35.86 -12.95
N GLU A 203 -8.37 -37.06 -13.10
CA GLU A 203 -9.42 -37.64 -12.24
C GLU A 203 -8.93 -37.93 -10.80
N GLN A 204 -7.62 -37.93 -10.56
CA GLN A 204 -7.00 -38.26 -9.29
C GLN A 204 -6.47 -37.04 -8.53
N TRP A 205 -6.65 -35.82 -9.05
CA TRP A 205 -6.24 -34.58 -8.36
C TRP A 205 -7.08 -34.29 -7.10
N GLY A 206 -8.14 -35.07 -6.85
CA GLY A 206 -9.06 -34.85 -5.73
C GLY A 206 -10.06 -33.72 -6.01
N GLU A 207 -11.14 -33.68 -5.24
CA GLU A 207 -12.10 -32.57 -5.32
C GLU A 207 -11.50 -31.32 -4.67
N GLN A 208 -11.68 -30.14 -5.29
CA GLN A 208 -11.11 -28.87 -4.77
C GLN A 208 -11.55 -28.53 -3.33
N ASP A 209 -12.74 -29.00 -2.94
CA ASP A 209 -13.31 -28.73 -1.62
C ASP A 209 -13.02 -29.88 -0.61
N GLN A 210 -12.33 -30.95 -1.02
CA GLN A 210 -11.91 -32.03 -0.13
C GLN A 210 -10.64 -31.60 0.63
N ARG A 211 -10.67 -31.73 1.96
CA ARG A 211 -9.51 -31.49 2.81
C ARG A 211 -8.61 -32.72 2.86
N SER A 212 -7.30 -32.48 2.83
CA SER A 212 -6.22 -33.43 3.00
C SER A 212 -6.16 -33.94 4.45
N ASP A 213 -5.78 -35.20 4.59
CA ASP A 213 -5.54 -35.83 5.90
C ASP A 213 -4.14 -35.51 6.48
N LEU A 214 -3.35 -34.67 5.81
CA LEU A 214 -2.05 -34.26 6.31
C LEU A 214 -2.16 -33.46 7.62
N PRO A 215 -1.33 -33.76 8.63
CA PRO A 215 -1.16 -32.91 9.81
C PRO A 215 -0.74 -31.48 9.45
N ASP A 216 -1.15 -30.52 10.27
CA ASP A 216 -0.80 -29.10 10.11
C ASP A 216 0.70 -28.84 9.99
N GLU A 217 1.54 -29.52 10.77
CA GLU A 217 2.99 -29.34 10.70
C GLU A 217 3.56 -29.84 9.36
N ASP A 218 2.96 -30.89 8.79
CA ASP A 218 3.35 -31.40 7.46
C ASP A 218 2.89 -30.44 6.35
N ILE A 219 1.72 -29.81 6.51
CA ILE A 219 1.25 -28.73 5.62
C ILE A 219 2.18 -27.52 5.69
N LEU A 220 2.60 -27.10 6.89
CA LEU A 220 3.52 -25.99 7.09
C LEU A 220 4.91 -26.27 6.50
N GLU A 221 5.43 -27.48 6.69
CA GLU A 221 6.71 -27.87 6.09
C GLU A 221 6.60 -27.95 4.55
N LEU A 222 5.48 -28.45 4.02
CA LEU A 222 5.22 -28.46 2.58
C LEU A 222 5.15 -27.02 2.01
N ALA A 223 4.49 -26.10 2.73
CA ALA A 223 4.41 -24.68 2.35
C ALA A 223 5.79 -24.02 2.36
N ARG A 224 6.60 -24.30 3.39
CA ARG A 224 7.98 -23.83 3.50
C ARG A 224 8.86 -24.35 2.37
N ARG A 225 8.76 -25.64 2.02
CA ARG A 225 9.51 -26.23 0.90
C ARG A 225 9.13 -25.59 -0.43
N LEU A 226 7.83 -25.37 -0.65
CA LEU A 226 7.31 -24.70 -1.84
C LEU A 226 7.83 -23.26 -1.94
N LEU A 227 7.81 -22.51 -0.83
CA LEU A 227 8.36 -21.15 -0.74
C LEU A 227 9.84 -21.08 -1.14
N LEU A 228 10.63 -22.10 -0.81
CA LEU A 228 12.06 -22.15 -1.07
C LEU A 228 12.42 -22.75 -2.42
N LEU A 229 11.44 -23.29 -3.15
CA LEU A 229 11.62 -23.71 -4.54
C LEU A 229 11.97 -22.47 -5.37
N ARG A 230 12.98 -22.56 -6.25
CA ARG A 230 13.30 -21.44 -7.13
C ARG A 230 12.34 -21.45 -8.32
N PRO A 231 11.74 -20.31 -8.69
CA PRO A 231 10.97 -20.21 -9.91
C PRO A 231 11.84 -20.63 -11.09
N GLN A 232 11.32 -21.52 -11.94
CA GLN A 232 12.00 -21.86 -13.17
C GLN A 232 11.85 -20.71 -14.17
N PRO A 233 12.92 -20.34 -14.91
CA PRO A 233 12.80 -19.35 -15.97
C PRO A 233 11.74 -19.79 -16.98
N ALA A 234 10.81 -18.91 -17.30
CA ALA A 234 9.72 -19.18 -18.23
C ALA A 234 9.46 -17.94 -19.10
N ARG A 235 8.63 -18.08 -20.13
CA ARG A 235 8.20 -16.94 -20.93
C ARG A 235 7.00 -16.24 -20.29
N HIS A 236 7.17 -14.99 -19.87
CA HIS A 236 6.11 -14.22 -19.22
C HIS A 236 5.44 -13.24 -20.19
N VAL A 237 4.11 -13.28 -20.26
CA VAL A 237 3.30 -12.30 -20.99
C VAL A 237 2.22 -11.75 -20.07
N ILE A 238 2.21 -10.44 -19.87
CA ILE A 238 1.23 -9.76 -19.03
C ILE A 238 0.28 -8.95 -19.88
N TRP A 239 -1.02 -9.11 -19.68
CA TRP A 239 -2.06 -8.28 -20.25
C TRP A 239 -2.54 -7.26 -19.23
N LEU A 240 -2.47 -6.00 -19.59
CA LEU A 240 -2.93 -4.85 -18.82
C LEU A 240 -4.03 -4.12 -19.60
N ALA A 241 -4.81 -3.27 -18.95
CA ALA A 241 -5.91 -2.58 -19.61
C ALA A 241 -5.93 -1.08 -19.30
N PHE A 242 -6.38 -0.29 -20.27
CA PHE A 242 -6.67 1.14 -20.12
C PHE A 242 -8.09 1.43 -20.59
N VAL A 243 -8.74 2.40 -19.93
CA VAL A 243 -9.98 3.06 -20.39
C VAL A 243 -9.68 4.46 -20.91
N ASN A 244 -10.65 5.11 -21.54
CA ASN A 244 -10.46 6.37 -22.27
C ASN A 244 -9.34 6.27 -23.32
N ALA A 245 -9.18 5.07 -23.87
CA ALA A 245 -8.05 4.67 -24.71
C ALA A 245 -8.47 4.34 -26.15
N ALA A 246 -9.57 4.94 -26.63
CA ALA A 246 -10.12 4.65 -27.96
C ALA A 246 -9.03 4.64 -29.04
N SER A 247 -8.93 3.52 -29.75
CA SER A 247 -7.94 3.28 -30.80
C SER A 247 -8.65 2.96 -32.10
N ALA A 248 -8.30 3.66 -33.18
CA ALA A 248 -8.80 3.34 -34.53
C ALA A 248 -8.20 2.04 -35.09
N LEU A 249 -7.26 1.41 -34.36
CA LEU A 249 -6.56 0.20 -34.78
C LEU A 249 -6.98 -0.97 -33.91
N THR A 250 -7.35 -2.08 -34.58
CA THR A 250 -7.68 -3.35 -33.94
C THR A 250 -6.50 -3.94 -33.17
N MET A 251 -5.29 -3.85 -33.72
CA MET A 251 -4.07 -4.33 -33.09
C MET A 251 -2.85 -3.54 -33.61
N LYS A 252 -1.93 -3.17 -32.72
CA LYS A 252 -0.68 -2.48 -33.05
C LYS A 252 0.46 -2.95 -32.16
N GLN A 253 1.54 -3.44 -32.77
CA GLN A 253 2.76 -3.85 -32.07
C GLN A 253 3.78 -2.71 -32.00
N ILE A 254 4.38 -2.52 -30.82
CA ILE A 254 5.41 -1.54 -30.50
C ILE A 254 6.48 -2.25 -29.65
N GLY A 255 7.48 -2.84 -30.32
CA GLY A 255 8.49 -3.65 -29.64
C GLY A 255 7.86 -4.84 -28.89
N PRO A 256 8.12 -5.00 -27.57
CA PRO A 256 7.52 -6.06 -26.75
C PRO A 256 6.05 -5.80 -26.37
N VAL A 257 5.52 -4.61 -26.64
CA VAL A 257 4.14 -4.25 -26.29
C VAL A 257 3.25 -4.39 -27.53
N THR A 258 2.10 -5.05 -27.40
CA THR A 258 1.04 -5.07 -28.42
C THR A 258 -0.23 -4.49 -27.83
N LEU A 259 -0.73 -3.41 -28.43
CA LEU A 259 -1.99 -2.79 -28.07
C LEU A 259 -3.10 -3.42 -28.91
N VAL A 260 -4.19 -3.82 -28.28
CA VAL A 260 -5.31 -4.53 -28.88
C VAL A 260 -6.60 -3.84 -28.45
N ASP A 261 -7.50 -3.63 -29.40
CA ASP A 261 -8.84 -3.11 -29.12
C ASP A 261 -9.61 -4.09 -28.21
N GLY A 262 -10.14 -3.58 -27.09
CA GLY A 262 -10.77 -4.41 -26.05
C GLY A 262 -12.06 -5.06 -26.54
N ALA A 263 -12.91 -4.32 -27.26
CA ALA A 263 -14.17 -4.82 -27.80
C ALA A 263 -13.93 -5.93 -28.84
N TRP A 264 -12.96 -5.73 -29.73
CA TRP A 264 -12.53 -6.73 -30.69
C TRP A 264 -12.02 -7.99 -30.00
N LEU A 265 -11.10 -7.85 -29.02
CA LEU A 265 -10.53 -9.00 -28.32
C LEU A 265 -11.62 -9.82 -27.63
N ARG A 266 -12.52 -9.12 -26.92
CA ARG A 266 -13.65 -9.74 -26.21
C ARG A 266 -14.56 -10.52 -27.16
N ALA A 267 -14.95 -9.90 -28.28
CA ALA A 267 -15.79 -10.56 -29.29
C ALA A 267 -15.14 -11.83 -29.87
N ARG A 268 -13.81 -11.84 -30.06
CA ARG A 268 -13.08 -13.02 -30.52
C ARG A 268 -12.99 -14.14 -29.48
N LEU A 269 -12.87 -13.79 -28.20
CA LEU A 269 -12.87 -14.77 -27.11
C LEU A 269 -14.27 -15.38 -26.87
N GLU A 270 -15.32 -14.62 -27.17
CA GLU A 270 -16.72 -15.04 -27.05
C GLU A 270 -17.16 -15.96 -28.21
N ASP A 271 -16.88 -15.60 -29.46
CA ASP A 271 -17.36 -16.32 -30.66
C ASP A 271 -16.78 -17.74 -30.78
N GLY A 272 -15.52 -17.96 -30.37
CA GLY A 272 -14.90 -19.29 -30.31
C GLY A 272 -14.65 -19.99 -31.66
N SER A 273 -15.00 -19.35 -32.79
CA SER A 273 -14.89 -19.93 -34.13
C SER A 273 -13.44 -20.26 -34.54
N PRO A 274 -13.16 -21.46 -35.09
CA PRO A 274 -11.80 -21.93 -35.39
C PRO A 274 -10.93 -21.03 -36.28
N HIS A 275 -11.53 -20.41 -37.29
CA HIS A 275 -10.84 -19.57 -38.27
C HIS A 275 -10.40 -18.21 -37.71
N LEU A 276 -10.94 -17.80 -36.57
CA LEU A 276 -10.57 -16.55 -35.88
C LEU A 276 -9.50 -16.77 -34.81
N LEU A 277 -9.21 -18.02 -34.47
CA LEU A 277 -8.24 -18.39 -33.44
C LEU A 277 -6.79 -18.08 -33.83
N GLU A 278 -6.50 -18.17 -35.12
CA GLU A 278 -5.17 -17.89 -35.63
C GLU A 278 -4.80 -16.41 -35.44
N ALA A 279 -5.81 -15.53 -35.38
CA ALA A 279 -5.64 -14.10 -35.12
C ALA A 279 -5.43 -13.78 -33.63
N LEU A 280 -5.75 -14.71 -32.71
CA LEU A 280 -5.50 -14.51 -31.29
C LEU A 280 -4.03 -14.85 -30.93
N PRO A 281 -3.41 -14.07 -30.02
CA PRO A 281 -2.15 -14.43 -29.41
C PRO A 281 -2.20 -15.83 -28.81
N ALA A 282 -1.09 -16.57 -28.91
CA ALA A 282 -1.03 -17.99 -28.59
C ALA A 282 -1.56 -18.29 -27.17
N GLU A 283 -1.23 -17.42 -26.22
CA GLU A 283 -1.64 -17.57 -24.83
C GLU A 283 -3.14 -17.47 -24.56
N LEU A 284 -3.89 -16.79 -25.44
CA LEU A 284 -5.34 -16.65 -25.32
C LEU A 284 -6.10 -17.75 -26.06
N ARG A 285 -5.42 -18.59 -26.86
CA ARG A 285 -6.07 -19.61 -27.68
C ARG A 285 -6.72 -20.71 -26.85
N GLN A 286 -6.24 -20.99 -25.65
CA GLN A 286 -6.83 -21.98 -24.75
C GLN A 286 -7.86 -21.38 -23.80
N TRP A 287 -7.92 -20.05 -23.71
CA TRP A 287 -8.72 -19.32 -22.72
C TRP A 287 -10.00 -18.74 -23.34
N ARG A 288 -10.94 -19.62 -23.70
CA ARG A 288 -12.15 -19.28 -24.47
C ARG A 288 -13.44 -19.37 -23.67
N GLY A 289 -14.51 -18.85 -24.26
CA GLY A 289 -15.86 -18.93 -23.69
C GLY A 289 -16.00 -18.05 -22.46
N GLU A 290 -16.94 -18.40 -21.60
CA GLU A 290 -17.29 -17.63 -20.39
C GLU A 290 -16.07 -17.32 -19.50
N ALA A 291 -15.09 -18.22 -19.47
CA ALA A 291 -13.85 -18.08 -18.70
C ALA A 291 -12.83 -17.12 -19.34
N GLY A 292 -12.94 -16.77 -20.62
CA GLY A 292 -12.03 -15.86 -21.31
C GLY A 292 -12.59 -14.43 -21.39
N TYR A 293 -13.71 -14.26 -22.09
CA TYR A 293 -14.21 -12.92 -22.45
C TYR A 293 -14.66 -12.09 -21.23
N ARG A 294 -15.11 -12.73 -20.14
CA ARG A 294 -15.54 -12.04 -18.91
C ARG A 294 -14.42 -11.30 -18.19
N HIS A 295 -13.19 -11.68 -18.47
CA HIS A 295 -12.01 -11.05 -17.88
C HIS A 295 -11.45 -9.93 -18.75
N VAL A 296 -12.03 -9.66 -19.92
CA VAL A 296 -11.73 -8.46 -20.70
C VAL A 296 -12.74 -7.36 -20.32
N PRO A 297 -12.30 -6.15 -19.94
CA PRO A 297 -13.23 -5.06 -19.59
C PRO A 297 -14.19 -4.73 -20.75
N GLU A 298 -15.38 -4.26 -20.41
CA GLU A 298 -16.36 -3.78 -21.38
C GLU A 298 -16.14 -2.29 -21.70
N GLY A 299 -16.38 -1.90 -22.95
CA GLY A 299 -16.32 -0.50 -23.42
C GLY A 299 -15.62 -0.36 -24.77
N ASP A 300 -16.13 0.55 -25.60
CA ASP A 300 -15.54 0.86 -26.93
C ASP A 300 -14.26 1.71 -26.81
N ASP A 301 -13.94 2.19 -25.61
CA ASP A 301 -12.78 2.99 -25.26
C ASP A 301 -11.73 2.19 -24.47
N VAL A 302 -11.83 0.87 -24.47
CA VAL A 302 -10.88 -0.02 -23.77
C VAL A 302 -9.79 -0.47 -24.72
N VAL A 303 -8.52 -0.33 -24.29
CA VAL A 303 -7.38 -0.96 -24.94
C VAL A 303 -6.73 -1.96 -23.99
N MET A 304 -6.55 -3.18 -24.48
CA MET A 304 -5.78 -4.23 -23.85
C MET A 304 -4.33 -4.16 -24.35
N ALA A 305 -3.38 -4.12 -23.42
CA ALA A 305 -1.96 -4.07 -23.71
C ALA A 305 -1.28 -5.38 -23.31
N ARG A 306 -0.87 -6.16 -24.30
CA ARG A 306 -0.01 -7.33 -24.14
C ARG A 306 1.44 -6.89 -24.00
N VAL A 307 2.08 -7.20 -22.88
CA VAL A 307 3.49 -6.89 -22.61
C VAL A 307 4.27 -8.21 -22.53
N ASP A 308 5.11 -8.47 -23.53
CA ASP A 308 5.99 -9.64 -23.57
C ASP A 308 7.29 -9.33 -22.80
N LEU A 309 7.51 -10.01 -21.68
CA LEU A 309 8.73 -9.82 -20.89
C LEU A 309 9.89 -10.68 -21.39
N GLY A 310 9.61 -11.66 -22.26
CA GLY A 310 10.56 -12.67 -22.73
C GLY A 310 10.75 -13.82 -21.74
N ASP A 311 11.78 -14.62 -21.99
CA ASP A 311 12.19 -15.72 -21.14
C ASP A 311 13.00 -15.20 -19.94
N GLY A 312 12.61 -15.58 -18.73
CA GLY A 312 13.33 -15.17 -17.52
C GLY A 312 12.60 -15.58 -16.24
N ALA A 313 13.24 -15.33 -15.11
CA ALA A 313 12.59 -15.33 -13.81
C ALA A 313 12.35 -13.86 -13.42
N PHE A 314 11.13 -13.54 -13.01
CA PHE A 314 10.74 -12.17 -12.67
C PHE A 314 10.08 -12.16 -11.30
N ALA A 315 10.69 -11.45 -10.35
CA ALA A 315 10.12 -11.10 -9.05
C ALA A 315 8.68 -10.64 -9.08
N ASP A 316 8.36 -9.68 -9.94
CA ASP A 316 7.01 -9.18 -10.12
C ASP A 316 6.81 -8.89 -11.61
N PRO A 317 6.41 -9.90 -12.41
CA PRO A 317 6.27 -9.72 -13.85
C PRO A 317 5.15 -8.71 -14.14
N VAL A 318 4.11 -8.65 -13.31
CA VAL A 318 2.99 -7.72 -13.47
C VAL A 318 3.44 -6.28 -13.27
N GLU A 319 4.12 -5.95 -12.17
CA GLU A 319 4.62 -4.60 -11.94
C GLU A 319 5.72 -4.22 -12.94
N THR A 320 6.61 -5.16 -13.28
CA THR A 320 7.61 -4.93 -14.34
C THR A 320 6.96 -4.57 -15.68
N ALA A 321 5.89 -5.29 -16.05
CA ALA A 321 5.11 -4.99 -17.25
C ALA A 321 4.39 -3.64 -17.14
N ARG A 322 3.80 -3.33 -15.97
CA ARG A 322 3.12 -2.06 -15.70
C ARG A 322 4.06 -0.88 -15.82
N GLU A 323 5.25 -0.95 -15.23
CA GLU A 323 6.28 0.09 -15.32
C GLU A 323 6.69 0.34 -16.77
N ARG A 324 7.00 -0.72 -17.54
CA ARG A 324 7.37 -0.62 -18.97
C ARG A 324 6.25 0.01 -19.80
N LEU A 325 5.01 -0.41 -19.57
CA LEU A 325 3.84 0.07 -20.29
C LEU A 325 3.51 1.52 -19.94
N HIS A 326 3.55 1.88 -18.65
CA HIS A 326 3.35 3.25 -18.19
C HIS A 326 4.43 4.19 -18.74
N ALA A 327 5.69 3.75 -18.82
CA ALA A 327 6.74 4.52 -19.46
C ALA A 327 6.46 4.76 -20.96
N LEU A 328 5.99 3.74 -21.68
CA LEU A 328 5.61 3.85 -23.09
C LEU A 328 4.43 4.81 -23.31
N VAL A 329 3.34 4.63 -22.54
CA VAL A 329 2.14 5.46 -22.62
C VAL A 329 2.46 6.91 -22.20
N GLY A 330 3.26 7.10 -21.15
CA GLY A 330 3.73 8.41 -20.71
C GLY A 330 4.54 9.14 -21.79
N LEU A 331 5.45 8.43 -22.49
CA LEU A 331 6.22 9.00 -23.60
C LEU A 331 5.32 9.40 -24.79
N ALA A 332 4.31 8.59 -25.10
CA ALA A 332 3.34 8.90 -26.15
C ALA A 332 2.48 10.12 -25.77
N GLY A 333 1.97 10.16 -24.55
CA GLY A 333 1.20 11.27 -24.00
C GLY A 333 1.99 12.58 -23.98
N PHE A 334 3.28 12.53 -23.61
CA PHE A 334 4.18 13.69 -23.65
C PHE A 334 4.29 14.28 -25.05
N ARG A 335 4.48 13.44 -26.09
CA ARG A 335 4.55 13.91 -27.49
C ARG A 335 3.21 14.42 -28.01
N ALA A 336 2.10 13.88 -27.52
CA ALA A 336 0.75 14.32 -27.88
C ALA A 336 0.28 15.57 -27.11
N GLY A 337 1.06 16.03 -26.12
CA GLY A 337 0.71 17.15 -25.25
C GLY A 337 -0.32 16.82 -24.16
N ARG A 338 -0.88 15.61 -24.13
CA ARG A 338 -1.74 15.04 -23.08
C ARG A 338 -1.93 13.52 -23.30
N SER A 339 -2.17 12.78 -22.23
CA SER A 339 -2.70 11.41 -22.26
C SER A 339 -4.02 11.38 -21.51
N GLU A 340 -5.09 10.93 -22.16
CA GLU A 340 -6.39 10.69 -21.52
C GLU A 340 -6.55 9.24 -21.07
N TRP A 341 -5.57 8.36 -21.39
CA TRP A 341 -5.62 6.94 -21.05
C TRP A 341 -5.50 6.75 -19.54
N THR A 342 -6.49 6.08 -18.96
CA THR A 342 -6.52 5.76 -17.52
C THR A 342 -6.27 4.27 -17.32
N PRO A 343 -5.23 3.85 -16.58
CA PRO A 343 -4.98 2.45 -16.33
C PRO A 343 -6.08 1.84 -15.45
N LEU A 344 -6.49 0.62 -15.80
CA LEU A 344 -7.26 -0.24 -14.90
C LEU A 344 -6.29 -1.01 -13.99
N GLU A 345 -6.67 -1.20 -12.72
CA GLU A 345 -6.14 -2.29 -11.90
C GLU A 345 -6.56 -3.63 -12.49
N GLY A 346 -5.81 -4.68 -12.19
CA GLY A 346 -6.02 -6.02 -12.74
C GLY A 346 -5.01 -6.37 -13.83
N TYR A 347 -4.96 -7.65 -14.17
CA TYR A 347 -4.05 -8.20 -15.17
C TYR A 347 -4.49 -9.59 -15.61
N LEU A 348 -3.97 -10.04 -16.75
CA LEU A 348 -3.87 -11.46 -17.09
C LEU A 348 -2.40 -11.82 -17.21
N HIS A 349 -2.00 -12.97 -16.69
CA HIS A 349 -0.62 -13.42 -16.72
C HIS A 349 -0.58 -14.79 -17.41
N ALA A 350 0.17 -14.85 -18.51
CA ALA A 350 0.50 -16.08 -19.19
C ALA A 350 1.96 -16.47 -18.95
N ILE A 351 2.17 -17.76 -18.70
CA ILE A 351 3.47 -18.42 -18.60
C ILE A 351 3.52 -19.49 -19.68
N ASP A 352 4.57 -19.47 -20.51
CA ASP A 352 4.81 -20.43 -21.59
C ASP A 352 3.61 -20.65 -22.53
N GLY A 353 2.86 -19.57 -22.79
CA GLY A 353 1.73 -19.61 -23.70
C GLY A 353 0.44 -20.15 -23.11
N ALA A 354 0.30 -20.21 -21.79
CA ALA A 354 -0.96 -20.51 -21.10
C ALA A 354 -1.24 -19.49 -19.99
N ILE A 355 -2.50 -19.10 -19.82
CA ILE A 355 -2.91 -18.20 -18.72
C ILE A 355 -2.75 -18.96 -17.40
N SER A 356 -1.83 -18.51 -16.55
CA SER A 356 -1.55 -19.07 -15.23
C SER A 356 -2.27 -18.31 -14.10
N GLY A 357 -2.51 -17.01 -14.29
CA GLY A 357 -3.09 -16.16 -13.27
C GLY A 357 -3.83 -14.95 -13.84
N TRP A 358 -4.76 -14.41 -13.06
CA TRP A 358 -5.48 -13.19 -13.43
C TRP A 358 -5.99 -12.44 -12.20
N GLN A 359 -6.17 -11.13 -12.37
CA GLN A 359 -6.91 -10.27 -11.46
C GLN A 359 -7.95 -9.51 -12.27
N VAL A 360 -9.20 -9.51 -11.78
CA VAL A 360 -10.32 -8.81 -12.43
C VAL A 360 -9.97 -7.35 -12.64
N PHE A 361 -10.17 -6.85 -13.86
CA PHE A 361 -9.89 -5.46 -14.16
C PHE A 361 -10.89 -4.52 -13.48
N ARG A 362 -10.38 -3.50 -12.81
CA ARG A 362 -11.18 -2.51 -12.06
C ARG A 362 -10.56 -1.14 -12.22
N LEU A 363 -11.39 -0.10 -12.25
CA LEU A 363 -10.87 1.27 -12.30
C LEU A 363 -10.47 1.70 -10.88
N VAL A 364 -9.17 1.90 -10.67
CA VAL A 364 -8.61 2.34 -9.37
C VAL A 364 -9.11 3.73 -9.05
N GLY A 365 -9.61 3.94 -7.84
CA GLY A 365 -10.10 5.26 -7.43
C GLY A 365 -11.45 5.65 -8.05
N SER A 366 -12.04 4.76 -8.86
CA SER A 366 -13.46 4.82 -9.16
C SER A 366 -14.10 3.42 -9.17
N GLU A 367 -14.61 3.04 -8.00
CA GLU A 367 -16.01 2.62 -8.00
C GLU A 367 -16.79 3.65 -8.85
N ARG A 368 -17.85 3.26 -9.56
CA ARG A 368 -18.87 4.26 -9.89
C ARG A 368 -19.19 4.94 -8.57
N ARG A 369 -18.62 6.11 -8.30
CA ARG A 369 -18.89 6.89 -7.11
C ARG A 369 -20.37 7.23 -7.26
N ARG A 370 -21.24 6.41 -6.65
CA ARG A 370 -22.36 7.04 -5.94
C ARG A 370 -21.64 7.97 -4.97
N PRO A 371 -21.83 9.29 -5.09
CA PRO A 371 -21.23 10.22 -4.14
C PRO A 371 -21.86 9.94 -2.77
N GLN A 372 -21.32 8.98 -2.04
CA GLN A 372 -21.36 9.00 -0.60
C GLN A 372 -20.30 10.01 -0.20
N ALA A 373 -20.81 11.07 0.40
CA ALA A 373 -20.18 12.37 0.47
C ALA A 373 -18.78 12.28 1.08
N GLU A 374 -17.78 12.60 0.27
CA GLU A 374 -16.54 13.15 0.77
C GLU A 374 -16.86 14.60 1.19
N PRO A 375 -16.83 14.95 2.49
CA PRO A 375 -17.17 16.30 2.96
C PRO A 375 -16.26 17.36 2.35
N MET A 376 -15.02 16.99 2.02
CA MET A 376 -13.99 17.87 1.43
C MET A 376 -14.31 18.26 -0.02
N GLY A 377 -14.67 17.29 -0.88
CA GLY A 377 -15.02 17.55 -2.27
C GLY A 377 -16.29 18.39 -2.46
N ARG A 378 -17.27 18.25 -1.56
CA ARG A 378 -18.48 19.11 -1.55
C ARG A 378 -18.16 20.53 -1.08
N LEU A 379 -17.35 20.68 -0.03
CA LEU A 379 -16.85 21.99 0.44
C LEU A 379 -16.02 22.70 -0.64
N LEU A 380 -15.12 21.98 -1.31
CA LEU A 380 -14.31 22.53 -2.41
C LEU A 380 -15.15 22.88 -3.64
N GLY A 381 -16.15 22.07 -4.00
CA GLY A 381 -17.07 22.39 -5.09
C GLY A 381 -17.93 23.63 -4.82
N GLU A 382 -18.45 23.77 -3.60
CA GLU A 382 -19.22 24.95 -3.17
C GLU A 382 -18.33 26.20 -3.02
N LEU A 383 -17.05 26.04 -2.62
CA LEU A 383 -16.05 27.12 -2.56
C LEU A 383 -15.59 27.56 -3.96
N ILE A 384 -15.35 26.63 -4.89
CA ILE A 384 -14.86 26.92 -6.25
C ILE A 384 -15.85 27.78 -7.03
N VAL A 385 -17.16 27.54 -6.91
CA VAL A 385 -18.19 28.36 -7.59
C VAL A 385 -18.18 29.80 -7.08
N LYS A 386 -18.07 30.00 -5.76
CA LYS A 386 -18.00 31.35 -5.15
C LYS A 386 -16.67 32.05 -5.41
N LEU A 387 -15.57 31.30 -5.44
CA LEU A 387 -14.23 31.80 -5.76
C LEU A 387 -14.14 32.20 -7.25
N TRP A 388 -14.80 31.47 -8.16
CA TRP A 388 -14.77 31.80 -9.59
C TRP A 388 -15.42 33.14 -9.92
N GLU A 389 -16.52 33.49 -9.24
CA GLU A 389 -17.16 34.80 -9.39
C GLU A 389 -16.27 35.96 -8.90
N GLN A 390 -15.41 35.70 -7.91
CA GLN A 390 -14.45 36.67 -7.38
C GLN A 390 -13.14 36.75 -8.21
N LEU A 391 -12.74 35.63 -8.84
CA LEU A 391 -11.53 35.52 -9.67
C LEU A 391 -11.57 36.37 -10.95
N ALA A 392 -12.76 36.72 -11.45
CA ALA A 392 -12.95 37.55 -12.65
C ALA A 392 -12.40 38.99 -12.52
N GLY A 393 -12.04 39.43 -11.30
CA GLY A 393 -11.37 40.71 -11.03
C GLY A 393 -10.13 40.63 -10.13
N ALA A 394 -9.57 39.44 -9.89
CA ALA A 394 -8.75 39.21 -8.71
C ALA A 394 -7.26 39.56 -8.80
N ASP A 395 -6.77 39.95 -7.62
CA ASP A 395 -5.38 40.17 -7.21
C ASP A 395 -4.51 38.92 -7.46
N LYS A 396 -3.20 39.13 -7.61
CA LYS A 396 -2.18 38.10 -7.86
C LYS A 396 -2.28 36.93 -6.88
N ASP A 397 -2.57 37.21 -5.62
CA ASP A 397 -2.65 36.23 -4.53
C ASP A 397 -3.75 35.19 -4.74
N LEU A 398 -4.93 35.59 -5.25
CA LEU A 398 -6.03 34.66 -5.50
C LEU A 398 -5.72 33.71 -6.67
N ARG A 399 -4.93 34.18 -7.66
CA ARG A 399 -4.47 33.33 -8.78
C ARG A 399 -3.49 32.26 -8.32
N GLU A 400 -2.63 32.59 -7.35
CA GLU A 400 -1.72 31.61 -6.75
C GLU A 400 -2.50 30.54 -5.95
N THR A 401 -3.55 30.92 -5.19
CA THR A 401 -4.45 29.95 -4.54
C THR A 401 -5.17 29.06 -5.56
N ALA A 402 -5.72 29.63 -6.63
CA ALA A 402 -6.35 28.85 -7.70
C ALA A 402 -5.37 27.88 -8.37
N GLY A 403 -4.13 28.31 -8.57
CA GLY A 403 -3.03 27.44 -9.03
C GLY A 403 -2.75 26.29 -8.07
N ALA A 404 -2.75 26.55 -6.75
CA ALA A 404 -2.58 25.52 -5.73
C ALA A 404 -3.74 24.50 -5.73
N VAL A 405 -4.99 24.95 -5.88
CA VAL A 405 -6.15 24.04 -6.05
C VAL A 405 -5.96 23.14 -7.28
N HIS A 406 -5.55 23.72 -8.41
CA HIS A 406 -5.31 22.95 -9.63
C HIS A 406 -4.19 21.91 -9.46
N TRP A 407 -3.07 22.28 -8.83
CA TRP A 407 -1.99 21.32 -8.55
C TRP A 407 -2.42 20.20 -7.63
N TRP A 408 -3.17 20.50 -6.57
CA TRP A 408 -3.71 19.49 -5.65
C TRP A 408 -4.64 18.51 -6.36
N GLN A 409 -5.54 19.00 -7.23
CA GLN A 409 -6.42 18.17 -8.05
C GLN A 409 -5.63 17.30 -9.03
N ALA A 410 -4.67 17.91 -9.73
CA ALA A 410 -3.81 17.20 -10.67
C ALA A 410 -3.04 16.08 -9.96
N ALA A 411 -2.51 16.33 -8.76
CA ALA A 411 -1.79 15.34 -7.96
C ALA A 411 -2.58 14.06 -7.71
N GLN A 412 -3.93 14.14 -7.60
CA GLN A 412 -4.76 12.97 -7.32
C GLN A 412 -4.73 11.92 -8.44
N GLN A 413 -4.39 12.34 -9.67
CA GLN A 413 -4.36 11.50 -10.87
C GLN A 413 -2.94 11.11 -11.29
N GLN A 414 -1.94 11.47 -10.49
CA GLN A 414 -0.54 11.23 -10.82
C GLN A 414 0.03 10.01 -10.08
N GLN A 415 1.11 9.46 -10.62
CA GLN A 415 1.95 8.48 -9.93
C GLN A 415 2.57 9.10 -8.66
N PRO A 416 2.92 8.29 -7.63
CA PRO A 416 3.33 8.79 -6.31
C PRO A 416 4.41 9.89 -6.33
N LEU A 417 5.46 9.76 -7.14
CA LEU A 417 6.52 10.76 -7.24
C LEU A 417 6.01 12.12 -7.76
N SER A 418 5.24 12.11 -8.84
CA SER A 418 4.67 13.33 -9.43
C SER A 418 3.60 13.95 -8.54
N ALA A 419 2.76 13.12 -7.91
CA ALA A 419 1.78 13.55 -6.91
C ALA A 419 2.47 14.25 -5.73
N LEU A 420 3.55 13.67 -5.21
CA LEU A 420 4.35 14.24 -4.12
C LEU A 420 4.87 15.64 -4.47
N VAL A 421 5.42 15.85 -5.66
CA VAL A 421 5.95 17.17 -6.07
C VAL A 421 4.83 18.22 -6.08
N LEU A 422 3.68 17.90 -6.68
CA LEU A 422 2.54 18.80 -6.75
C LEU A 422 1.97 19.08 -5.36
N ASN A 423 1.84 18.06 -4.50
CA ASN A 423 1.37 18.21 -3.13
C ASN A 423 2.32 19.09 -2.29
N VAL A 424 3.64 18.88 -2.39
CA VAL A 424 4.60 19.74 -1.68
C VAL A 424 4.59 21.16 -2.24
N ARG A 425 4.36 21.33 -3.55
CA ARG A 425 4.23 22.67 -4.13
C ARG A 425 3.05 23.44 -3.56
N VAL A 426 1.91 22.77 -3.31
CA VAL A 426 0.76 23.36 -2.60
C VAL A 426 1.16 23.80 -1.19
N ILE A 427 1.85 22.94 -0.44
CA ILE A 427 2.33 23.24 0.91
C ILE A 427 3.29 24.44 0.91
N GLU A 428 4.21 24.52 -0.06
CA GLU A 428 5.16 25.64 -0.19
C GLU A 428 4.47 26.98 -0.41
N VAL A 429 3.48 27.02 -1.32
CA VAL A 429 2.72 28.24 -1.59
C VAL A 429 1.93 28.66 -0.37
N THR A 430 1.25 27.72 0.31
CA THR A 430 0.57 28.02 1.57
C THR A 430 1.55 28.56 2.61
N ALA A 431 2.67 27.89 2.84
CA ALA A 431 3.65 28.28 3.85
C ALA A 431 4.19 29.70 3.62
N ALA A 432 4.48 30.05 2.36
CA ALA A 432 4.99 31.36 1.97
C ALA A 432 3.97 32.50 2.12
N ARG A 433 2.66 32.20 2.01
CA ARG A 433 1.59 33.18 2.23
C ARG A 433 1.25 33.37 3.71
N VAL A 434 1.33 32.29 4.49
CA VAL A 434 0.90 32.27 5.89
C VAL A 434 1.99 32.74 6.84
N SER A 435 3.26 32.48 6.52
CA SER A 435 4.38 32.72 7.44
C SER A 435 5.68 33.03 6.71
N THR A 436 6.69 33.49 7.44
CA THR A 436 8.07 33.60 6.92
C THR A 436 8.86 32.29 7.10
N LEU A 437 8.22 31.23 7.60
CA LEU A 437 8.84 29.94 7.85
C LEU A 437 9.06 29.19 6.54
N GLY A 438 10.14 28.40 6.49
CA GLY A 438 10.26 27.38 5.45
C GLY A 438 9.14 26.33 5.58
N TRP A 439 8.70 25.75 4.47
CA TRP A 439 7.54 24.85 4.43
C TRP A 439 7.61 23.69 5.43
N THR A 440 8.79 23.14 5.73
CA THR A 440 8.93 22.10 6.76
C THR A 440 8.65 22.61 8.17
N SER A 441 9.11 23.83 8.48
CA SER A 441 8.86 24.48 9.77
C SER A 441 7.41 24.94 9.90
N TYR A 442 6.78 25.29 8.78
CA TYR A 442 5.34 25.49 8.71
C TYR A 442 4.57 24.20 9.06
N LEU A 443 4.95 23.05 8.48
CA LEU A 443 4.32 21.76 8.81
C LEU A 443 4.45 21.42 10.30
N ASP A 444 5.65 21.56 10.87
CA ASP A 444 5.87 21.28 12.30
C ASP A 444 5.06 22.20 13.20
N THR A 445 5.05 23.50 12.88
CA THR A 445 4.34 24.51 13.67
C THR A 445 2.84 24.31 13.62
N TYR A 446 2.26 24.10 12.43
CA TYR A 446 0.81 24.20 12.25
C TYR A 446 0.09 22.85 12.16
N LEU A 447 0.75 21.80 11.67
CA LEU A 447 0.06 20.55 11.29
C LEU A 447 0.48 19.32 12.11
N ALA A 448 1.61 19.34 12.83
CA ALA A 448 2.13 18.14 13.50
C ALA A 448 1.14 17.52 14.51
N SER A 449 0.63 18.30 15.46
CA SER A 449 -0.33 17.82 16.46
C SER A 449 -1.66 17.37 15.83
N ALA A 450 -2.11 18.06 14.80
CA ALA A 450 -3.34 17.70 14.07
C ALA A 450 -3.16 16.40 13.28
N TRP A 451 -2.00 16.20 12.66
CA TRP A 451 -1.64 14.96 11.98
C TRP A 451 -1.62 13.79 12.95
N ILE A 452 -1.00 13.95 14.12
CA ILE A 452 -0.99 12.92 15.17
C ILE A 452 -2.42 12.54 15.58
N ARG A 453 -3.27 13.54 15.85
CA ARG A 453 -4.69 13.32 16.18
C ARG A 453 -5.43 12.57 15.07
N ALA A 454 -5.22 12.97 13.82
CA ALA A 454 -5.91 12.37 12.69
C ALA A 454 -5.47 10.91 12.44
N ILE A 455 -4.19 10.59 12.59
CA ILE A 455 -3.70 9.20 12.47
C ILE A 455 -4.30 8.31 13.56
N ILE A 456 -4.38 8.81 14.80
CA ILE A 456 -5.04 8.09 15.90
C ILE A 456 -6.52 7.83 15.57
N PHE A 457 -7.23 8.87 15.11
CA PHE A 457 -8.65 8.76 14.78
C PHE A 457 -8.91 7.87 13.55
N ASP A 458 -8.10 7.99 12.49
CA ASP A 458 -8.17 7.12 11.32
C ASP A 458 -7.93 5.66 11.70
N HIS A 459 -6.96 5.40 12.59
CA HIS A 459 -6.70 4.05 13.08
C HIS A 459 -7.91 3.48 13.84
N LEU A 460 -8.55 4.29 14.71
CA LEU A 460 -9.81 3.92 15.39
C LEU A 460 -10.91 3.57 14.38
N VAL A 461 -11.20 4.48 13.44
CA VAL A 461 -12.23 4.31 12.41
C VAL A 461 -11.96 3.08 11.55
N ARG A 462 -10.72 2.89 11.10
CA ARG A 462 -10.33 1.77 10.23
C ARG A 462 -10.47 0.43 10.95
N VAL A 463 -9.98 0.32 12.19
CA VAL A 463 -10.04 -0.94 12.97
C VAL A 463 -11.50 -1.32 13.23
N ILE A 464 -12.30 -0.38 13.73
CA ILE A 464 -13.70 -0.66 14.06
C ILE A 464 -14.52 -0.89 12.79
N GLY A 465 -14.34 -0.09 11.75
CA GLY A 465 -15.04 -0.26 10.48
C GLY A 465 -14.66 -1.55 9.74
N GLU A 466 -13.45 -2.08 9.92
CA GLU A 466 -13.07 -3.42 9.43
C GLU A 466 -13.77 -4.52 10.22
N ALA A 467 -13.82 -4.42 11.55
CA ALA A 467 -14.54 -5.34 12.42
C ALA A 467 -16.07 -5.30 12.24
N LEU A 468 -16.66 -4.17 11.88
CA LEU A 468 -18.11 -4.10 11.62
C LEU A 468 -18.51 -4.68 10.26
N ARG A 469 -17.60 -4.62 9.27
CA ARG A 469 -17.84 -5.18 7.93
C ARG A 469 -17.66 -6.69 7.89
N ASP A 470 -16.89 -7.25 8.82
CA ASP A 470 -16.53 -8.67 8.89
C ASP A 470 -16.23 -9.27 7.51
N PRO A 471 -15.27 -8.71 6.75
CA PRO A 471 -15.02 -9.13 5.37
C PRO A 471 -14.63 -10.61 5.24
N GLU A 472 -14.26 -11.24 6.36
CA GLU A 472 -13.78 -12.61 6.43
C GLU A 472 -14.80 -13.59 7.05
N GLY A 473 -15.94 -13.10 7.53
CA GLY A 473 -16.96 -13.94 8.17
C GLY A 473 -16.47 -14.58 9.47
N LYS A 474 -15.59 -13.90 10.21
CA LYS A 474 -14.94 -14.41 11.42
C LYS A 474 -15.85 -14.30 12.64
N ALA A 475 -16.83 -13.39 12.63
CA ALA A 475 -17.84 -13.26 13.67
C ALA A 475 -19.04 -14.20 13.40
N VAL A 476 -18.77 -15.49 13.23
CA VAL A 476 -19.76 -16.50 12.83
C VAL A 476 -20.95 -16.51 13.80
N GLY A 477 -22.17 -16.34 13.28
CA GLY A 477 -23.38 -16.31 14.09
C GLY A 477 -23.74 -14.96 14.71
N HIS A 478 -22.88 -13.93 14.56
CA HIS A 478 -23.07 -12.60 15.15
C HIS A 478 -23.43 -11.50 14.14
N HIS A 479 -23.78 -11.85 12.90
CA HIS A 479 -24.09 -10.83 11.86
C HIS A 479 -25.21 -9.86 12.25
N ALA A 480 -26.26 -10.34 12.92
CA ALA A 480 -27.36 -9.47 13.38
C ALA A 480 -26.89 -8.46 14.45
N GLU A 481 -25.99 -8.91 15.34
CA GLU A 481 -25.41 -8.09 16.40
C GLU A 481 -24.41 -7.08 15.84
N LEU A 482 -23.52 -7.48 14.93
CA LEU A 482 -22.67 -6.55 14.19
C LEU A 482 -23.50 -5.50 13.43
N GLY A 483 -24.64 -5.88 12.86
CA GLY A 483 -25.57 -4.96 12.22
C GLY A 483 -26.24 -3.96 13.19
N LEU A 484 -26.38 -4.29 14.48
CA LEU A 484 -26.82 -3.36 15.52
C LEU A 484 -25.71 -2.40 15.89
N LEU A 485 -24.53 -2.92 16.26
CA LEU A 485 -23.35 -2.10 16.59
C LEU A 485 -23.00 -1.15 15.46
N ARG A 486 -23.07 -1.62 14.21
CA ARG A 486 -22.84 -0.81 13.03
C ARG A 486 -23.84 0.33 12.92
N ARG A 487 -25.13 0.09 13.18
CA ARG A 487 -26.14 1.17 13.15
C ARG A 487 -25.92 2.21 14.23
N ASP A 488 -25.50 1.78 15.41
CA ASP A 488 -25.23 2.69 16.53
C ASP A 488 -23.97 3.54 16.27
N ILE A 489 -22.93 2.94 15.69
CA ILE A 489 -21.66 3.62 15.39
C ILE A 489 -21.75 4.48 14.12
N GLU A 490 -22.47 4.01 13.09
CA GLU A 490 -22.62 4.70 11.80
C GLU A 490 -23.86 5.63 11.74
N ALA A 491 -24.55 5.87 12.87
CA ALA A 491 -25.79 6.63 12.92
C ALA A 491 -25.63 8.01 12.26
N GLY A 492 -26.27 8.19 11.11
CA GLY A 492 -26.05 9.33 10.23
C GLY A 492 -26.66 10.63 10.73
N ASN A 493 -25.84 11.69 10.72
CA ASN A 493 -26.33 13.05 10.58
C ASN A 493 -26.66 13.28 9.09
N ALA A 494 -27.97 13.35 8.78
CA ALA A 494 -28.57 13.59 7.47
C ALA A 494 -28.49 12.43 6.42
N PRO A 495 -29.45 12.37 5.45
CA PRO A 495 -29.48 11.33 4.43
C PRO A 495 -28.24 11.34 3.53
N GLY A 496 -27.55 10.20 3.42
CA GLY A 496 -26.40 10.00 2.51
C GLY A 496 -25.02 10.27 3.12
N LEU A 497 -24.95 10.67 4.38
CA LEU A 497 -23.73 10.79 5.18
C LEU A 497 -23.78 9.78 6.34
N THR A 498 -23.01 8.70 6.25
CA THR A 498 -22.75 7.86 7.43
C THR A 498 -21.72 8.59 8.28
N GLY A 499 -22.19 9.21 9.36
CA GLY A 499 -21.29 9.73 10.40
C GLY A 499 -20.58 8.57 11.10
N PHE A 500 -19.44 8.83 11.73
CA PHE A 500 -18.79 7.89 12.64
C PHE A 500 -18.89 8.46 14.05
N ASP A 501 -19.71 7.84 14.90
CA ASP A 501 -19.77 8.18 16.33
C ASP A 501 -18.59 7.52 17.05
N GLY A 502 -17.52 8.28 17.24
CA GLY A 502 -16.32 7.81 17.92
C GLY A 502 -16.55 7.43 19.39
N VAL A 503 -17.52 8.05 20.07
CA VAL A 503 -17.86 7.70 21.46
C VAL A 503 -18.56 6.35 21.50
N ALA A 504 -19.56 6.13 20.64
CA ALA A 504 -20.22 4.84 20.51
C ALA A 504 -19.23 3.74 20.10
N ALA A 505 -18.29 4.06 19.20
CA ALA A 505 -17.27 3.14 18.73
C ALA A 505 -16.34 2.66 19.85
N VAL A 506 -15.82 3.58 20.67
CA VAL A 506 -14.97 3.22 21.82
C VAL A 506 -15.75 2.44 22.88
N LYS A 507 -17.02 2.79 23.13
CA LYS A 507 -17.89 2.03 24.05
C LYS A 507 -18.21 0.62 23.55
N ALA A 508 -18.29 0.41 22.24
CA ALA A 508 -18.52 -0.89 21.63
C ALA A 508 -17.26 -1.79 21.61
N LEU A 509 -16.08 -1.24 21.86
CA LEU A 509 -14.80 -1.94 21.70
C LEU A 509 -14.71 -3.25 22.52
N PRO A 510 -15.07 -3.30 23.83
CA PRO A 510 -15.05 -4.54 24.59
C PRO A 510 -15.94 -5.62 23.97
N ARG A 511 -17.15 -5.23 23.51
CA ARG A 511 -18.06 -6.17 22.86
C ARG A 511 -17.51 -6.68 21.53
N LEU A 512 -16.93 -5.81 20.72
CA LEU A 512 -16.27 -6.23 19.48
C LEU A 512 -15.13 -7.21 19.76
N ILE A 513 -14.33 -7.02 20.82
CA ILE A 513 -13.26 -7.95 21.20
C ILE A 513 -13.81 -9.35 21.54
N GLU A 514 -14.96 -9.42 22.22
CA GLU A 514 -15.63 -10.70 22.52
C GLU A 514 -16.12 -11.43 21.27
N LEU A 515 -16.51 -10.71 20.23
CA LEU A 515 -17.02 -11.29 18.97
C LEU A 515 -15.92 -11.87 18.09
N TYR A 516 -14.66 -11.46 18.29
CA TYR A 516 -13.55 -11.81 17.42
C TYR A 516 -12.53 -12.73 18.12
N PRO A 517 -12.19 -13.89 17.52
CA PRO A 517 -11.13 -14.76 18.01
C PRO A 517 -9.80 -14.02 18.20
N LEU A 518 -8.95 -14.50 19.11
CA LEU A 518 -7.62 -13.91 19.32
C LEU A 518 -6.77 -14.00 18.04
N HIS A 519 -6.67 -15.19 17.44
CA HIS A 519 -5.91 -15.45 16.21
C HIS A 519 -6.71 -15.09 14.95
N CYS A 520 -7.18 -13.86 14.88
CA CYS A 520 -7.55 -13.23 13.63
C CYS A 520 -7.09 -11.78 13.66
N ARG A 521 -6.78 -11.21 12.50
CA ARG A 521 -6.24 -9.85 12.43
C ARG A 521 -7.17 -8.81 13.06
N ALA A 522 -8.48 -8.92 12.81
CA ALA A 522 -9.46 -8.03 13.41
C ALA A 522 -9.42 -8.10 14.93
N GLY A 523 -9.39 -9.31 15.50
CA GLY A 523 -9.30 -9.54 16.93
C GLY A 523 -8.03 -8.97 17.56
N ARG A 524 -6.85 -9.17 16.95
CA ARG A 524 -5.61 -8.56 17.47
C ARG A 524 -5.59 -7.05 17.36
N ARG A 525 -6.13 -6.48 16.28
CA ARG A 525 -6.21 -5.03 16.09
C ARG A 525 -7.15 -4.37 17.08
N LEU A 526 -8.28 -4.99 17.40
CA LEU A 526 -9.20 -4.53 18.43
C LEU A 526 -8.53 -4.54 19.81
N ARG A 527 -7.79 -5.60 20.17
CA ARG A 527 -7.05 -5.68 21.43
C ARG A 527 -5.88 -4.68 21.52
N LEU A 528 -5.14 -4.48 20.42
CA LEU A 528 -4.12 -3.42 20.34
C LEU A 528 -4.74 -2.04 20.55
N LEU A 529 -5.89 -1.78 19.93
CA LEU A 529 -6.63 -0.54 20.09
C LEU A 529 -7.13 -0.37 21.53
N GLU A 530 -7.63 -1.43 22.17
CA GLU A 530 -8.01 -1.41 23.59
C GLU A 530 -6.83 -1.06 24.48
N GLY A 531 -5.66 -1.70 24.30
CA GLY A 531 -4.46 -1.36 25.05
C GLY A 531 -4.03 0.11 24.88
N ARG A 532 -4.14 0.65 23.66
CA ARG A 532 -3.87 2.07 23.36
C ARG A 532 -4.90 3.03 23.97
N LEU A 533 -6.12 2.56 24.23
CA LEU A 533 -7.22 3.33 24.80
C LEU A 533 -7.52 2.97 26.26
N ALA A 534 -6.73 2.11 26.89
CA ALA A 534 -6.95 1.65 28.26
C ALA A 534 -6.88 2.78 29.31
N SER A 535 -6.13 3.86 29.01
CA SER A 535 -6.03 5.03 29.87
C SER A 535 -5.57 6.27 29.10
N PRO A 536 -5.77 7.49 29.65
CA PRO A 536 -5.20 8.71 29.07
C PRO A 536 -3.67 8.65 28.91
N ALA A 537 -2.96 7.98 29.84
CA ALA A 537 -1.52 7.77 29.76
C ALA A 537 -1.12 6.85 28.59
N ALA A 538 -1.87 5.77 28.35
CA ALA A 538 -1.64 4.88 27.22
C ALA A 538 -1.87 5.59 25.87
N LEU A 539 -2.94 6.40 25.78
CA LEU A 539 -3.22 7.22 24.61
C LEU A 539 -2.12 8.27 24.37
N ALA A 540 -1.62 8.90 25.43
CA ALA A 540 -0.49 9.84 25.33
C ALA A 540 0.80 9.14 24.86
N GLY A 541 1.09 7.93 25.35
CA GLY A 541 2.20 7.11 24.87
C GLY A 541 2.07 6.78 23.38
N TRP A 542 0.86 6.40 22.93
CA TRP A 542 0.59 6.18 21.51
C TRP A 542 0.76 7.46 20.67
N ALA A 543 0.32 8.61 21.18
CA ALA A 543 0.52 9.90 20.51
C ALA A 543 2.02 10.26 20.39
N ASP A 544 2.84 9.91 21.37
CA ASP A 544 4.29 10.10 21.31
C ASP A 544 4.94 9.16 20.27
N ASP A 545 4.47 7.91 20.17
CA ASP A 545 4.90 6.99 19.10
C ASP A 545 4.53 7.54 17.70
N VAL A 546 3.31 8.08 17.55
CA VAL A 546 2.87 8.73 16.31
C VAL A 546 3.74 9.97 16.02
N ALA A 547 4.11 10.75 17.04
CA ALA A 547 4.98 11.90 16.85
C ALA A 547 6.39 11.52 16.37
N ALA A 548 6.94 10.40 16.84
CA ALA A 548 8.20 9.88 16.30
C ALA A 548 8.08 9.51 14.81
N ARG A 549 6.92 8.98 14.40
CA ARG A 549 6.61 8.68 12.99
C ARG A 549 6.44 9.94 12.15
N TRP A 550 5.81 10.99 12.69
CA TRP A 550 5.73 12.31 12.06
C TRP A 550 7.12 12.82 11.67
N GLU A 551 8.06 12.81 12.62
CA GLU A 551 9.42 13.29 12.36
C GLU A 551 10.12 12.52 11.25
N ALA A 552 9.97 11.19 11.23
CA ALA A 552 10.53 10.35 10.17
C ALA A 552 9.87 10.63 8.81
N ALA A 553 8.53 10.65 8.74
CA ALA A 553 7.79 10.90 7.51
C ALA A 553 8.08 12.30 6.93
N ARG A 554 8.14 13.33 7.78
CA ARG A 554 8.48 14.70 7.38
C ARG A 554 9.92 14.81 6.88
N ALA A 555 10.88 14.19 7.59
CA ALA A 555 12.27 14.15 7.15
C ALA A 555 12.37 13.49 5.76
N ARG A 556 11.74 12.32 5.59
CA ARG A 556 11.68 11.60 4.31
C ARG A 556 11.01 12.44 3.21
N LEU A 557 9.91 13.14 3.51
CA LEU A 557 9.24 14.04 2.57
C LEU A 557 10.17 15.17 2.11
N ARG A 558 10.88 15.81 3.05
CA ARG A 558 11.88 16.84 2.74
C ARG A 558 12.99 16.28 1.86
N ARG A 559 13.54 15.10 2.19
CA ARG A 559 14.58 14.45 1.39
C ARG A 559 14.10 14.18 -0.03
N ALA A 560 12.95 13.50 -0.18
CA ALA A 560 12.40 13.14 -1.47
C ALA A 560 12.13 14.38 -2.33
N ARG A 561 11.49 15.42 -1.79
CA ARG A 561 11.27 16.67 -2.52
C ARG A 561 12.58 17.35 -2.92
N ASN A 562 13.58 17.40 -2.04
CA ASN A 562 14.87 18.00 -2.36
C ASN A 562 15.63 17.20 -3.42
N ALA A 563 15.54 15.86 -3.38
CA ALA A 563 16.09 14.99 -4.41
C ALA A 563 15.40 15.23 -5.77
N VAL A 564 14.09 15.49 -5.81
CA VAL A 564 13.44 15.84 -7.07
C VAL A 564 13.86 17.24 -7.55
N ALA A 565 13.82 18.24 -6.67
CA ALA A 565 14.03 19.63 -7.04
C ALA A 565 15.48 19.98 -7.41
N HIS A 566 16.45 19.35 -6.74
CA HIS A 566 17.88 19.62 -6.90
C HIS A 566 18.63 18.45 -7.54
N GLY A 567 17.89 17.44 -7.99
CA GLY A 567 18.41 16.13 -8.36
C GLY A 567 18.75 15.29 -7.13
N GLY A 568 18.74 13.97 -7.29
CA GLY A 568 19.11 13.00 -6.28
C GLY A 568 18.34 11.71 -6.41
N PRO A 569 18.79 10.67 -5.69
CA PRO A 569 18.13 9.39 -5.74
C PRO A 569 16.82 9.46 -4.96
N VAL A 570 15.76 8.99 -5.60
CA VAL A 570 14.46 8.75 -4.99
C VAL A 570 13.90 7.49 -5.62
N THR A 571 13.54 6.52 -4.79
CA THR A 571 12.98 5.23 -5.24
C THR A 571 11.45 5.30 -5.23
N SER A 572 10.80 4.53 -6.10
CA SER A 572 9.34 4.37 -6.12
C SER A 572 8.79 3.94 -4.76
N ASP A 573 9.42 2.98 -4.10
CA ASP A 573 9.01 2.50 -2.77
C ASP A 573 9.00 3.62 -1.71
N VAL A 574 10.08 4.40 -1.60
CA VAL A 574 10.13 5.58 -0.72
C VAL A 574 8.99 6.55 -1.03
N THR A 575 8.70 6.83 -2.30
CA THR A 575 7.58 7.74 -2.65
C THR A 575 6.21 7.16 -2.34
N ALA A 576 6.03 5.84 -2.45
CA ALA A 576 4.78 5.19 -2.10
C ALA A 576 4.47 5.37 -0.60
N THR A 577 5.48 5.33 0.27
CA THR A 577 5.31 5.61 1.72
C THR A 577 4.90 7.07 2.02
N LEU A 578 5.15 7.99 1.08
CA LEU A 578 4.90 9.42 1.23
C LEU A 578 3.62 9.91 0.54
N ASP A 579 3.03 9.11 -0.35
CA ASP A 579 1.89 9.53 -1.18
C ASP A 579 0.72 9.98 -0.29
N GLN A 580 0.25 9.11 0.60
CA GLN A 580 -0.87 9.42 1.50
C GLN A 580 -0.56 10.61 2.43
N VAL A 581 0.63 10.64 3.03
CA VAL A 581 1.05 11.73 3.92
C VAL A 581 1.05 13.07 3.18
N SER A 582 1.63 13.13 1.98
CA SER A 582 1.68 14.36 1.19
C SER A 582 0.30 14.85 0.75
N ARG A 583 -0.62 13.94 0.41
CA ARG A 583 -2.01 14.26 0.05
C ARG A 583 -2.77 14.88 1.22
N TYR A 584 -2.67 14.31 2.42
CA TYR A 584 -3.32 14.87 3.60
C TYR A 584 -2.78 16.27 3.94
N LEU A 585 -1.46 16.43 3.98
CA LEU A 585 -0.84 17.69 4.38
C LEU A 585 -1.12 18.83 3.39
N SER A 586 -1.11 18.53 2.09
CA SER A 586 -1.48 19.51 1.06
C SER A 586 -2.95 19.88 1.12
N ALA A 587 -3.86 18.92 1.32
CA ALA A 587 -5.29 19.16 1.46
C ALA A 587 -5.59 20.09 2.65
N TRP A 588 -5.03 19.82 3.83
CA TRP A 588 -5.21 20.67 5.01
C TRP A 588 -4.61 22.05 4.84
N SER A 589 -3.39 22.13 4.31
CA SER A 589 -2.73 23.42 4.06
C SER A 589 -3.57 24.30 3.13
N LEU A 590 -4.12 23.70 2.07
CA LEU A 590 -4.97 24.39 1.11
C LEU A 590 -6.32 24.78 1.71
N SER A 591 -6.95 23.90 2.49
CA SER A 591 -8.22 24.19 3.16
C SER A 591 -8.10 25.40 4.10
N LEU A 592 -7.10 25.40 4.97
CA LEU A 592 -6.87 26.48 5.92
C LEU A 592 -6.55 27.81 5.22
N LEU A 593 -5.81 27.75 4.10
CA LEU A 593 -5.54 28.92 3.27
C LEU A 593 -6.83 29.50 2.67
N LEU A 594 -7.72 28.64 2.16
CA LEU A 594 -9.01 29.03 1.60
C LEU A 594 -9.95 29.62 2.66
N ASP A 595 -9.93 29.08 3.88
CA ASP A 595 -10.69 29.64 5.00
C ASP A 595 -10.21 31.05 5.38
N GLY A 596 -8.89 31.28 5.31
CA GLY A 596 -8.29 32.60 5.52
C GLY A 596 -8.71 33.60 4.44
N ASP A 597 -8.62 33.19 3.17
CA ASP A 597 -9.06 34.01 2.02
C ASP A 597 -10.57 34.34 2.14
N LYS A 598 -11.41 33.39 2.58
CA LYS A 598 -12.87 33.58 2.75
C LYS A 598 -13.23 34.52 3.91
N ALA A 599 -12.50 34.48 5.01
CA ALA A 599 -12.77 35.30 6.18
C ALA A 599 -12.45 36.79 5.95
N GLY A 600 -11.68 37.13 4.91
CA GLY A 600 -11.21 38.50 4.66
C GLY A 600 -10.26 39.04 5.75
N GLY A 601 -9.77 38.15 6.63
CA GLY A 601 -8.85 38.45 7.72
C GLY A 601 -7.39 38.15 7.36
N GLN A 602 -6.51 38.01 8.37
CA GLN A 602 -5.14 37.59 8.12
C GLN A 602 -5.11 36.10 7.78
N LEU A 603 -4.38 35.72 6.72
CA LEU A 603 -4.26 34.32 6.29
C LEU A 603 -3.73 33.39 7.38
N ALA A 604 -2.99 33.92 8.36
CA ALA A 604 -2.45 33.15 9.46
C ALA A 604 -3.49 32.76 10.52
N ASP A 605 -4.62 33.48 10.63
CA ASP A 605 -5.58 33.27 11.73
C ASP A 605 -6.18 31.85 11.75
N PRO A 606 -6.66 31.27 10.62
CA PRO A 606 -7.17 29.90 10.60
C PRO A 606 -6.09 28.85 10.95
N HIS A 607 -4.85 29.06 10.50
CA HIS A 607 -3.74 28.16 10.80
C HIS A 607 -3.38 28.21 12.29
N GLU A 608 -3.35 29.40 12.89
CA GLU A 608 -3.10 29.59 14.32
C GLU A 608 -4.21 29.03 15.20
N GLN A 609 -5.46 29.17 14.76
CA GLN A 609 -6.59 28.51 15.43
C GLN A 609 -6.46 26.99 15.37
N PHE A 610 -6.25 26.43 14.18
CA PHE A 610 -6.10 25.00 13.96
C PHE A 610 -4.95 24.40 14.80
N ARG A 611 -3.80 25.09 14.84
CA ARG A 611 -2.67 24.75 15.70
C ARG A 611 -3.06 24.74 17.18
N ARG A 612 -3.67 25.83 17.67
CA ARG A 612 -4.05 25.96 19.10
C ARG A 612 -4.99 24.85 19.53
N GLU A 613 -5.99 24.51 18.71
CA GLU A 613 -6.93 23.43 18.99
C GLU A 613 -6.23 22.07 19.06
N ALA A 614 -5.35 21.78 18.11
CA ALA A 614 -4.59 20.52 18.08
C ALA A 614 -3.57 20.41 19.22
N ASP A 615 -2.86 21.50 19.55
CA ASP A 615 -1.91 21.54 20.65
C ASP A 615 -2.61 21.46 22.01
N ALA A 616 -3.77 22.13 22.17
CA ALA A 616 -4.59 22.02 23.37
C ALA A 616 -5.07 20.59 23.58
N TRP A 617 -5.55 19.92 22.52
CA TRP A 617 -5.88 18.48 22.57
C TRP A 617 -4.67 17.66 23.03
N ARG A 618 -3.50 17.86 22.41
CA ARG A 618 -2.29 17.10 22.73
C ARG A 618 -1.83 17.30 24.17
N ALA A 619 -1.86 18.53 24.67
CA ALA A 619 -1.54 18.87 26.05
C ALA A 619 -2.55 18.25 27.04
N GLY A 620 -3.82 18.19 26.66
CA GLY A 620 -4.90 17.63 27.46
C GLY A 620 -4.85 16.11 27.66
N LEU A 621 -4.16 15.37 26.77
CA LEU A 621 -4.14 13.89 26.78
C LEU A 621 -3.74 13.30 28.14
N ARG A 622 -2.74 13.89 28.82
CA ARG A 622 -2.23 13.37 30.10
C ARG A 622 -3.02 13.82 31.32
N THR A 623 -3.78 14.91 31.18
CA THR A 623 -4.54 15.53 32.29
C THR A 623 -6.02 15.19 32.26
N ALA A 624 -6.51 14.62 31.17
CA ALA A 624 -7.90 14.17 31.08
C ALA A 624 -8.18 13.07 32.12
N PRO A 625 -9.34 13.10 32.79
CA PRO A 625 -9.71 12.09 33.78
C PRO A 625 -10.03 10.73 33.14
N GLU A 626 -10.50 10.73 31.88
CA GLU A 626 -10.91 9.53 31.15
C GLU A 626 -10.48 9.59 29.68
N VAL A 627 -10.29 8.42 29.06
CA VAL A 627 -9.82 8.32 27.66
C VAL A 627 -10.80 8.93 26.67
N LEU A 628 -12.12 8.82 26.90
CA LEU A 628 -13.14 9.38 26.02
C LEU A 628 -13.04 10.90 25.97
N GLN A 629 -12.82 11.55 27.12
CA GLN A 629 -12.64 13.00 27.20
C GLN A 629 -11.29 13.43 26.60
N ALA A 630 -10.24 12.61 26.76
CA ALA A 630 -8.95 12.86 26.13
C ALA A 630 -9.03 12.82 24.59
N LEU A 631 -9.80 11.86 24.05
CA LEU A 631 -9.92 11.62 22.62
C LEU A 631 -10.91 12.59 21.95
N PHE A 632 -12.01 12.89 22.64
CA PHE A 632 -13.11 13.74 22.18
C PHE A 632 -13.30 14.91 23.14
N THR A 633 -12.65 16.04 22.83
CA THR A 633 -12.66 17.27 23.64
C THR A 633 -14.06 17.85 23.91
N ASP A 634 -15.07 17.45 23.13
CA ASP A 634 -16.45 17.97 23.22
C ASP A 634 -17.44 16.96 23.88
N ALA A 635 -16.98 15.83 24.42
CA ALA A 635 -17.84 14.74 24.88
C ALA A 635 -18.30 14.85 26.36
N THR A 636 -18.61 16.06 26.83
CA THR A 636 -19.19 16.29 28.18
C THR A 636 -20.71 16.39 28.16
#